data_AF-A0A1Q6T0P1-F1
#
_entry.id   AF-A0A1Q6T0P1-F1
#
_cell.length_a   1.000
_cell.length_b   1.000
_cell.length_c   1.000
_cell.angle_alpha   90.00
_cell.angle_beta   90.00
_cell.angle_gamma   90.00
#
_symmetry.space_group_name_H-M   'P 1'
#
loop_
_entity.id
_entity.type
_entity.pdbx_description
1 polymer ?
#
loop_
_entity_poly.entity_id
_entity_poly.type
_entity_poly.pdbx_seq_one_letter_code
_entity_poly.pdbx_strand_id
1 'polypeptide(L)'
;MSNMINIAMICDEKFICLTKTCIRSIIANKKNNTLYHFYIIGVEISKQTIQEFQNLEQPNVVITILIKNNDYENIGQLKHRVSKAALFKFQLPALIPTDKVLYLDGDIIASDDLGELYHTDISENYAAMAVDWVAEIRKKDHIRLLHRHYFNSGVILLNLKKMREDSIAEKLLAYKEHDTFNRYMDQDAFNVVLYPKILLLNEKYNFHEEYEKLRLKDTNYAYLQTIDNIVLRHYTAYKPTEDLKFPHSEQFFHYADYSDFVNCIIKTMRDDYARLYQHFVILSSKHEDLVKRVKILEESFWKIQFRKLFIQKANNQYSCLLLGLPLFKKTTRSENKKYYLFGLPIISISTKNNIKTIRIFGIKISRKQTISSLSDTFSIKANDKGIFEISKLSDLPELPKEKLNIGFLLAGGLGDTCLAANYLYYFRQKFNNYNIHIDVYIRNTNPIAKTVFENTNITDRVFTTYKDGKYTDVSCIYKKYDLFIRIVRLPEISHLNAANMTKFPLLQQYTNILQKFRQDYCSLFSSDLNALSYCNLKKINRVQQADINNFLGIRKQFTYTLPINISVIETLKKFNLLNKKFITIHNETDLRYPEGSCKLWKAENFSKLIELIKKQHPDYIFVQIGGDKLRSPEIPGIDFYLTGQTNFEEIKVLLKECLLHIDIEGGFVHLQRAINGSSSCVLFGPTDINFFSYPENINITNNICAGCENIFPNWQNECLNQEKNICMRSITPGAVAQQILSYLNKKELETKDCCKILSLKEAKAKYKIIYFSFNGLGDTLLFRSAIEKLSKQRKQRILIGTKNAELFKDSKCIDILEGIDESTFNALQRQKLLENNIEPIFITGVKYIKDPQLGYRRQWPNGHLLTSLCNKLGIIGKIELAGSLNLNETEKAYGRFFEKTQIAFISKGLSQYKTIPLPVIQDVIKKLSDKYDFVQLGNAKDPLLDGVLDKRGCPSLREAASILYNSDLFVGGISGLMHLARFVGCPSVIVYSHAEPETLVHYLCNIDIHPKTYTCSECGKGNCFPYQIKCCNNYGCISGITSDEIIAAIEQQLKKRSHFSPLTIGYETTTPARVKGIEEFIKQHGDLK
;
A
#
# COMPACT_ATOMS: atom_id res chain seq x y z
N MET A 1 5.44 -61.55 -32.56
CA MET A 1 6.60 -61.14 -31.75
C MET A 1 6.08 -60.83 -30.36
N SER A 2 6.67 -61.39 -29.30
CA SER A 2 6.16 -61.20 -27.94
C SER A 2 6.23 -59.72 -27.58
N ASN A 3 5.08 -59.11 -27.31
CA ASN A 3 4.92 -57.70 -26.92
C ASN A 3 5.37 -57.45 -25.46
N MET A 4 6.41 -58.18 -25.02
CA MET A 4 6.88 -58.23 -23.64
C MET A 4 7.97 -57.19 -23.42
N ILE A 5 7.71 -56.28 -22.50
CA ILE A 5 8.60 -55.21 -22.08
C ILE A 5 9.26 -55.62 -20.77
N ASN A 6 10.56 -55.86 -20.84
CA ASN A 6 11.38 -56.23 -19.68
C ASN A 6 11.87 -54.96 -18.98
N ILE A 7 11.51 -54.79 -17.70
CA ILE A 7 11.88 -53.64 -16.87
C ILE A 7 12.74 -54.12 -15.70
N ALA A 8 13.88 -53.49 -15.46
CA ALA A 8 14.73 -53.74 -14.30
C ALA A 8 14.61 -52.60 -13.30
N MET A 9 14.48 -52.93 -12.02
CA MET A 9 14.47 -51.95 -10.93
C MET A 9 15.31 -52.45 -9.76
N ILE A 10 15.96 -51.54 -9.06
CA ILE A 10 16.76 -51.86 -7.86
C ILE A 10 16.16 -51.10 -6.68
N CYS A 11 15.96 -51.80 -5.56
CA CYS A 11 15.49 -51.17 -4.33
C CYS A 11 16.14 -51.77 -3.08
N ASP A 12 16.43 -50.90 -2.11
CA ASP A 12 16.64 -51.26 -0.71
C ASP A 12 15.39 -50.91 0.11
N GLU A 13 15.41 -51.21 1.41
CA GLU A 13 14.27 -50.95 2.31
C GLU A 13 13.79 -49.48 2.32
N LYS A 14 14.64 -48.51 1.99
CA LYS A 14 14.26 -47.09 1.95
C LYS A 14 13.49 -46.74 0.67
N PHE A 15 13.71 -47.47 -0.42
CA PHE A 15 13.13 -47.19 -1.74
C PHE A 15 11.90 -48.05 -2.09
N ILE A 16 11.45 -48.95 -1.20
CA ILE A 16 10.30 -49.84 -1.45
C ILE A 16 9.04 -49.05 -1.85
N CYS A 17 8.68 -48.04 -1.06
CA CYS A 17 7.47 -47.23 -1.31
C CYS A 17 7.50 -46.55 -2.68
N LEU A 18 8.66 -45.97 -3.04
CA LEU A 18 8.88 -45.31 -4.32
C LEU A 18 8.73 -46.34 -5.46
N THR A 19 9.46 -47.46 -5.37
CA THR A 19 9.49 -48.53 -6.39
C THR A 19 8.10 -49.13 -6.64
N LYS A 20 7.35 -49.47 -5.58
CA LYS A 20 5.97 -49.98 -5.72
C LYS A 20 5.07 -48.97 -6.42
N THR A 21 5.21 -47.70 -6.08
CA THR A 21 4.40 -46.62 -6.67
C THR A 21 4.74 -46.43 -8.15
N CYS A 22 6.02 -46.52 -8.52
CA CYS A 22 6.45 -46.54 -9.91
C CYS A 22 5.81 -47.69 -10.70
N ILE A 23 5.90 -48.93 -10.19
CA ILE A 23 5.28 -50.12 -10.82
C ILE A 23 3.77 -49.90 -10.99
N ARG A 24 3.08 -49.40 -9.97
CA ARG A 24 1.63 -49.10 -10.04
C ARG A 24 1.31 -48.07 -11.12
N SER A 25 2.14 -47.02 -11.27
CA SER A 25 1.93 -46.02 -12.32
C SER A 25 2.10 -46.60 -13.72
N ILE A 26 3.06 -47.50 -13.92
CA ILE A 26 3.27 -48.21 -15.20
C ILE A 26 2.08 -49.15 -15.48
N ILE A 27 1.64 -49.89 -14.46
CA ILE A 27 0.49 -50.78 -14.54
C ILE A 27 -0.79 -50.00 -14.91
N ALA A 28 -1.02 -48.85 -14.27
CA ALA A 28 -2.23 -48.06 -14.45
C ALA A 28 -2.33 -47.44 -15.86
N ASN A 29 -1.19 -47.15 -16.50
CA ASN A 29 -1.13 -46.50 -17.81
C ASN A 29 -0.76 -47.45 -18.96
N LYS A 30 -0.71 -48.77 -18.70
CA LYS A 30 -0.39 -49.76 -19.74
C LYS A 30 -1.50 -49.88 -20.80
N LYS A 31 -1.11 -50.16 -22.04
CA LYS A 31 -2.08 -50.57 -23.08
C LYS A 31 -2.53 -52.02 -22.85
N ASN A 32 -3.73 -52.37 -23.31
CA ASN A 32 -4.33 -53.69 -23.08
C ASN A 32 -3.44 -54.85 -23.58
N ASN A 33 -2.77 -54.65 -24.72
CA ASN A 33 -1.93 -55.66 -25.38
C ASN A 33 -0.45 -55.59 -24.97
N THR A 34 -0.11 -54.75 -23.99
CA THR A 34 1.26 -54.66 -23.47
C THR A 34 1.45 -55.64 -22.31
N LEU A 35 2.52 -56.43 -22.40
CA LEU A 35 2.96 -57.36 -21.35
C LEU A 35 4.18 -56.76 -20.66
N TYR A 36 4.17 -56.60 -19.34
CA TYR A 36 5.34 -56.15 -18.58
C TYR A 36 5.95 -57.30 -17.79
N HIS A 37 7.27 -57.39 -17.80
CA HIS A 37 8.03 -58.26 -16.91
C HIS A 37 8.99 -57.41 -16.08
N PHE A 38 8.71 -57.27 -14.79
CA PHE A 38 9.57 -56.54 -13.86
C PHE A 38 10.59 -57.50 -13.21
N TYR A 39 11.87 -57.15 -13.32
CA TYR A 39 12.98 -57.74 -12.58
C TYR A 39 13.36 -56.81 -11.44
N ILE A 40 13.02 -57.18 -10.21
CA ILE A 40 13.28 -56.38 -9.01
C ILE A 40 14.51 -56.95 -8.29
N ILE A 41 15.61 -56.21 -8.30
CA ILE A 41 16.81 -56.53 -7.54
C ILE A 41 16.65 -55.91 -6.15
N GLY A 42 16.29 -56.75 -5.18
CA GLY A 42 16.08 -56.35 -3.80
C GLY A 42 17.36 -56.52 -2.98
N VAL A 43 17.92 -55.42 -2.49
CA VAL A 43 19.11 -55.44 -1.63
C VAL A 43 18.67 -55.44 -0.18
N GLU A 44 18.89 -56.55 0.51
CA GLU A 44 18.57 -56.74 1.94
C GLU A 44 17.07 -56.49 2.29
N ILE A 45 16.17 -56.80 1.36
CA ILE A 45 14.72 -56.60 1.56
C ILE A 45 14.06 -57.72 2.38
N SER A 46 13.04 -57.35 3.16
CA SER A 46 12.34 -58.29 4.03
C SER A 46 11.40 -59.27 3.28
N LYS A 47 11.06 -60.39 3.92
CA LYS A 47 10.04 -61.33 3.40
C LYS A 47 8.68 -60.67 3.18
N GLN A 48 8.33 -59.69 4.00
CA GLN A 48 7.08 -58.93 3.84
C GLN A 48 7.13 -58.11 2.55
N THR A 49 8.24 -57.42 2.30
CA THR A 49 8.48 -56.64 1.08
C THR A 49 8.34 -57.48 -0.19
N ILE A 50 8.88 -58.71 -0.17
CA ILE A 50 8.75 -59.66 -1.29
C ILE A 50 7.27 -59.93 -1.59
N GLN A 51 6.48 -60.23 -0.56
CA GLN A 51 5.04 -60.47 -0.72
C GLN A 51 4.31 -59.23 -1.26
N GLU A 52 4.69 -58.03 -0.79
CA GLU A 52 4.10 -56.78 -1.27
C GLU A 52 4.33 -56.53 -2.76
N PHE A 53 5.50 -56.89 -3.29
CA PHE A 53 5.76 -56.82 -4.74
C PHE A 53 5.02 -57.90 -5.52
N GLN A 54 4.97 -59.14 -5.01
CA GLN A 54 4.21 -60.23 -5.64
C GLN A 54 2.72 -59.91 -5.75
N ASN A 55 2.16 -59.16 -4.80
CA ASN A 55 0.76 -58.71 -4.84
C ASN A 55 0.45 -57.73 -6.00
N LEU A 56 1.46 -57.23 -6.72
CA LEU A 56 1.27 -56.38 -7.90
C LEU A 56 1.17 -57.19 -9.20
N GLU A 57 1.38 -58.50 -9.17
CA GLU A 57 1.22 -59.38 -10.33
C GLU A 57 -0.25 -59.41 -10.81
N GLN A 58 -0.41 -59.46 -12.13
CA GLN A 58 -1.71 -59.56 -12.80
C GLN A 58 -1.51 -60.29 -14.15
N PRO A 59 -2.54 -60.75 -14.88
CA PRO A 59 -2.36 -61.62 -16.05
C PRO A 59 -1.35 -61.14 -17.11
N ASN A 60 -1.19 -59.81 -17.26
CA ASN A 60 -0.28 -59.19 -18.23
C ASN A 60 0.96 -58.54 -17.57
N VAL A 61 1.25 -58.87 -16.31
CA VAL A 61 2.37 -58.34 -15.54
C VAL A 61 3.00 -59.44 -14.69
N VAL A 62 4.26 -59.74 -14.98
CA VAL A 62 5.07 -60.74 -14.28
C VAL A 62 6.12 -60.03 -13.43
N ILE A 63 6.36 -60.49 -12.20
CA ILE A 63 7.36 -59.91 -11.31
C ILE A 63 8.34 -60.99 -10.85
N THR A 64 9.61 -60.82 -11.21
CA THR A 64 10.72 -61.67 -10.75
C THR A 64 11.58 -60.89 -9.77
N ILE A 65 11.73 -61.42 -8.56
CA ILE A 65 12.48 -60.76 -7.49
C ILE A 65 13.80 -61.51 -7.27
N LEU A 66 14.92 -60.79 -7.37
CA LEU A 66 16.27 -61.28 -7.11
C LEU A 66 16.80 -60.64 -5.82
N ILE A 67 16.96 -61.44 -4.77
CA ILE A 67 17.47 -60.97 -3.49
C ILE A 67 19.00 -60.98 -3.51
N LYS A 68 19.62 -59.88 -3.12
CA LYS A 68 21.07 -59.73 -3.03
C LYS A 68 21.48 -59.17 -1.67
N ASN A 69 22.68 -59.54 -1.24
CA ASN A 69 23.36 -58.88 -0.13
C ASN A 69 24.01 -57.59 -0.65
N ASN A 70 24.39 -56.67 0.24
CA ASN A 70 25.06 -55.44 -0.17
C ASN A 70 26.56 -55.68 -0.49
N ASP A 71 26.83 -56.29 -1.64
CA ASP A 71 28.19 -56.71 -2.04
C ASP A 71 29.17 -55.52 -2.27
N TYR A 72 28.69 -54.28 -2.24
CA TYR A 72 29.45 -53.07 -2.54
C TYR A 72 29.73 -52.17 -1.33
N GLU A 73 29.54 -52.66 -0.11
CA GLU A 73 29.73 -51.86 1.12
C GLU A 73 31.11 -51.22 1.26
N ASN A 74 32.16 -51.81 0.69
CA ASN A 74 33.54 -51.35 0.84
C ASN A 74 33.98 -50.30 -0.20
N ILE A 75 33.14 -49.98 -1.19
CA ILE A 75 33.44 -48.94 -2.20
C ILE A 75 33.13 -47.55 -1.60
N GLY A 76 34.10 -46.63 -1.63
CA GLY A 76 34.05 -45.32 -0.96
C GLY A 76 32.86 -44.43 -1.36
N GLN A 77 32.25 -43.74 -0.38
CA GLN A 77 31.04 -42.93 -0.53
C GLN A 77 31.32 -41.46 -0.21
N LEU A 78 30.95 -40.50 -1.08
CA LEU A 78 31.20 -39.06 -0.82
C LEU A 78 29.96 -38.15 -0.82
N LYS A 79 28.73 -38.63 -1.08
CA LYS A 79 27.51 -37.79 -0.92
C LYS A 79 26.30 -38.53 -0.35
N HIS A 80 25.68 -37.91 0.65
CA HIS A 80 24.67 -38.44 1.57
C HIS A 80 23.28 -38.83 1.01
N ARG A 81 23.10 -39.16 -0.28
CA ARG A 81 21.74 -39.44 -0.83
C ARG A 81 21.57 -40.61 -1.80
N VAL A 82 22.63 -41.22 -2.34
CA VAL A 82 22.51 -42.35 -3.28
C VAL A 82 22.96 -43.64 -2.59
N SER A 83 22.10 -44.67 -2.63
CA SER A 83 22.37 -45.98 -2.03
C SER A 83 23.44 -46.72 -2.83
N LYS A 84 24.31 -47.48 -2.16
CA LYS A 84 25.30 -48.36 -2.82
C LYS A 84 24.62 -49.47 -3.62
N ALA A 85 23.35 -49.74 -3.34
CA ALA A 85 22.50 -50.60 -4.15
C ALA A 85 22.45 -50.17 -5.63
N ALA A 86 22.61 -48.89 -5.96
CA ALA A 86 22.62 -48.41 -7.35
C ALA A 86 23.74 -49.04 -8.22
N LEU A 87 24.81 -49.56 -7.61
CA LEU A 87 25.89 -50.24 -8.34
C LEU A 87 25.46 -51.62 -8.89
N PHE A 88 24.35 -52.19 -8.43
CA PHE A 88 23.76 -53.39 -9.03
C PHE A 88 23.31 -53.16 -10.49
N LYS A 89 23.19 -51.91 -10.94
CA LYS A 89 22.97 -51.58 -12.37
C LYS A 89 24.07 -52.19 -13.26
N PHE A 90 25.30 -52.30 -12.76
CA PHE A 90 26.43 -52.86 -13.51
C PHE A 90 26.29 -54.37 -13.73
N GLN A 91 25.62 -55.07 -12.80
CA GLN A 91 25.44 -56.52 -12.85
C GLN A 91 24.19 -56.96 -13.63
N LEU A 92 23.35 -56.03 -14.11
CA LEU A 92 22.15 -56.38 -14.88
C LEU A 92 22.41 -57.34 -16.07
N PRO A 93 23.53 -57.23 -16.83
CA PRO A 93 23.84 -58.20 -17.88
C PRO A 93 24.03 -59.63 -17.36
N ALA A 94 24.48 -59.82 -16.13
CA ALA A 94 24.61 -61.15 -15.52
C ALA A 94 23.32 -61.63 -14.84
N LEU A 95 22.51 -60.70 -14.32
CA LEU A 95 21.34 -61.01 -13.50
C LEU A 95 20.07 -61.24 -14.33
N ILE A 96 19.97 -60.65 -15.52
CA ILE A 96 18.73 -60.65 -16.31
C ILE A 96 18.92 -61.49 -17.59
N PRO A 97 18.14 -62.58 -17.75
CA PRO A 97 18.28 -63.52 -18.87
C PRO A 97 17.54 -63.03 -20.13
N THR A 98 17.70 -61.75 -20.49
CA THR A 98 17.12 -61.16 -21.71
C THR A 98 18.16 -60.32 -22.42
N ASP A 99 18.02 -60.13 -23.73
CA ASP A 99 18.98 -59.36 -24.54
C ASP A 99 18.83 -57.84 -24.39
N LYS A 100 17.66 -57.37 -23.96
CA LYS A 100 17.33 -55.95 -23.83
C LYS A 100 16.44 -55.70 -22.62
N VAL A 101 16.77 -54.71 -21.81
CA VAL A 101 15.99 -54.34 -20.62
C VAL A 101 15.90 -52.82 -20.47
N LEU A 102 14.75 -52.32 -20.00
CA LEU A 102 14.59 -50.94 -19.58
C LEU A 102 14.82 -50.83 -18.07
N TYR A 103 15.92 -50.22 -17.65
CA TYR A 103 16.16 -49.90 -16.26
C TYR A 103 15.43 -48.61 -15.85
N LEU A 104 14.76 -48.64 -14.68
CA LEU A 104 14.10 -47.49 -14.06
C LEU A 104 14.48 -47.37 -12.58
N ASP A 105 14.82 -46.16 -12.14
CA ASP A 105 14.91 -45.81 -10.72
C ASP A 105 13.51 -45.81 -10.07
N GLY A 106 13.46 -46.10 -8.76
CA GLY A 106 12.19 -46.27 -8.03
C GLY A 106 11.40 -44.98 -7.85
N ASP A 107 12.02 -43.80 -7.96
CA ASP A 107 11.42 -42.48 -7.80
C ASP A 107 10.94 -41.85 -9.11
N ILE A 108 10.32 -42.69 -9.96
CA ILE A 108 9.77 -42.30 -11.26
C ILE A 108 8.27 -42.58 -11.28
N ILE A 109 7.50 -41.69 -11.92
CA ILE A 109 6.08 -41.90 -12.22
C ILE A 109 5.88 -41.94 -13.72
N ALA A 110 5.21 -43.00 -14.19
CA ALA A 110 4.82 -43.19 -15.57
C ALA A 110 3.37 -42.71 -15.80
N SER A 111 3.15 -41.99 -16.88
CA SER A 111 1.85 -41.43 -17.30
C SER A 111 1.33 -42.04 -18.61
N ASP A 112 2.13 -42.86 -19.30
CA ASP A 112 1.78 -43.52 -20.57
C ASP A 112 2.51 -44.87 -20.68
N ASP A 113 2.13 -45.67 -21.68
CA ASP A 113 2.69 -46.98 -21.98
C ASP A 113 4.13 -46.89 -22.50
N LEU A 114 5.02 -47.71 -21.97
CA LEU A 114 6.46 -47.68 -22.26
C LEU A 114 6.84 -48.50 -23.50
N GLY A 115 5.86 -48.98 -24.28
CA GLY A 115 6.10 -49.74 -25.50
C GLY A 115 6.95 -48.99 -26.51
N GLU A 116 6.63 -47.72 -26.78
CA GLU A 116 7.39 -46.89 -27.74
C GLU A 116 8.86 -46.78 -27.30
N LEU A 117 9.10 -46.48 -26.01
CA LEU A 117 10.44 -46.38 -25.44
C LEU A 117 11.20 -47.70 -25.57
N TYR A 118 10.62 -48.83 -25.15
CA TYR A 118 11.30 -50.12 -25.17
C TYR A 118 11.66 -50.60 -26.58
N HIS A 119 10.85 -50.27 -27.59
CA HIS A 119 11.09 -50.66 -28.98
C HIS A 119 12.07 -49.77 -29.73
N THR A 120 12.63 -48.74 -29.08
CA THR A 120 13.76 -47.97 -29.63
C THR A 120 14.89 -48.92 -30.06
N ASP A 121 15.38 -48.76 -31.28
CA ASP A 121 16.48 -49.58 -31.80
C ASP A 121 17.82 -49.14 -31.19
N ILE A 122 18.44 -50.06 -30.44
CA ILE A 122 19.73 -49.87 -29.78
C ILE A 122 20.75 -50.94 -30.19
N SER A 123 20.52 -51.62 -31.31
CA SER A 123 21.38 -52.70 -31.82
C SER A 123 22.88 -52.32 -31.86
N GLU A 124 23.18 -51.09 -32.29
CA GLU A 124 24.55 -50.57 -32.39
C GLU A 124 25.11 -49.94 -31.11
N ASN A 125 24.26 -49.69 -30.10
CA ASN A 125 24.62 -48.95 -28.88
C ASN A 125 24.60 -49.86 -27.64
N TYR A 126 25.34 -49.47 -26.59
CA TYR A 126 25.23 -50.17 -25.30
C TYR A 126 23.96 -49.78 -24.56
N ALA A 127 23.55 -48.52 -24.70
CA ALA A 127 22.39 -47.99 -24.01
C ALA A 127 21.70 -46.88 -24.83
N ALA A 128 20.44 -46.61 -24.53
CA ALA A 128 19.80 -45.33 -24.82
C ALA A 128 19.45 -44.59 -23.53
N MET A 129 19.82 -43.31 -23.45
CA MET A 129 19.71 -42.49 -22.24
C MET A 129 19.35 -41.04 -22.59
N ALA A 130 18.65 -40.35 -21.69
CA ALA A 130 18.32 -38.93 -21.84
C ALA A 130 19.37 -38.03 -21.17
N VAL A 131 19.57 -36.82 -21.71
CA VAL A 131 20.50 -35.82 -21.14
C VAL A 131 20.03 -35.37 -19.77
N ASP A 132 20.96 -35.28 -18.82
CA ASP A 132 20.75 -34.62 -17.52
C ASP A 132 21.04 -33.12 -17.67
N TRP A 133 20.03 -32.36 -18.13
CA TRP A 133 20.20 -30.93 -18.36
C TRP A 133 20.53 -30.14 -17.10
N VAL A 134 20.18 -30.65 -15.90
CA VAL A 134 20.58 -30.03 -14.63
C VAL A 134 22.08 -30.16 -14.42
N ALA A 135 22.65 -31.35 -14.62
CA ALA A 135 24.08 -31.59 -14.51
C ALA A 135 24.88 -30.90 -15.65
N GLU A 136 24.34 -30.90 -16.87
CA GLU A 136 24.92 -30.25 -18.04
C GLU A 136 25.02 -28.72 -17.85
N ILE A 137 23.90 -28.06 -17.49
CA ILE A 137 23.81 -26.59 -17.44
C ILE A 137 24.41 -26.03 -16.14
N ARG A 138 24.05 -26.57 -14.97
CA ARG A 138 24.48 -25.98 -13.69
C ARG A 138 25.88 -26.40 -13.27
N LYS A 139 26.29 -27.61 -13.66
CA LYS A 139 27.49 -28.25 -13.10
C LYS A 139 28.54 -28.58 -14.15
N LYS A 140 28.20 -28.43 -15.44
CA LYS A 140 29.09 -28.58 -16.59
C LYS A 140 29.76 -29.95 -16.62
N ASP A 141 29.02 -30.99 -16.25
CA ASP A 141 29.59 -32.34 -16.08
C ASP A 141 29.99 -32.98 -17.42
N HIS A 142 29.33 -32.64 -18.53
CA HIS A 142 29.75 -33.02 -19.89
C HIS A 142 31.14 -32.47 -20.26
N ILE A 143 31.45 -31.22 -19.89
CA ILE A 143 32.77 -30.61 -20.07
C ILE A 143 33.82 -31.33 -19.20
N ARG A 144 33.47 -31.67 -17.95
CA ARG A 144 34.36 -32.40 -17.04
C ARG A 144 34.78 -33.75 -17.60
N LEU A 145 33.85 -34.46 -18.26
CA LEU A 145 34.11 -35.77 -18.85
C LEU A 145 34.56 -35.70 -20.32
N LEU A 146 34.70 -34.50 -20.90
CA LEU A 146 35.02 -34.30 -22.31
C LEU A 146 34.03 -35.01 -23.27
N HIS A 147 32.76 -35.08 -22.88
CA HIS A 147 31.69 -35.66 -23.67
C HIS A 147 30.80 -34.58 -24.28
N ARG A 148 30.10 -34.93 -25.38
CA ARG A 148 29.11 -34.04 -26.00
C ARG A 148 27.92 -33.76 -25.07
N HIS A 149 27.44 -34.78 -24.36
CA HIS A 149 26.34 -34.69 -23.41
C HIS A 149 26.65 -35.50 -22.16
N TYR A 150 26.02 -35.13 -21.05
CA TYR A 150 26.02 -35.91 -19.81
C TYR A 150 24.64 -36.49 -19.54
N PHE A 151 24.53 -37.81 -19.45
CA PHE A 151 23.27 -38.54 -19.39
C PHE A 151 22.87 -38.91 -17.96
N ASN A 152 21.57 -38.92 -17.68
CA ASN A 152 21.03 -39.37 -16.39
C ASN A 152 20.94 -40.91 -16.33
N SER A 153 21.30 -41.54 -15.20
CA SER A 153 21.30 -43.00 -15.05
C SER A 153 20.02 -43.59 -14.44
N GLY A 154 18.96 -42.81 -14.29
CA GLY A 154 17.69 -43.28 -13.73
C GLY A 154 16.72 -43.89 -14.75
N VAL A 155 16.93 -43.64 -16.04
CA VAL A 155 16.20 -44.29 -17.14
C VAL A 155 17.22 -44.74 -18.19
N ILE A 156 17.39 -46.05 -18.35
CA ILE A 156 18.39 -46.61 -19.27
C ILE A 156 17.79 -47.78 -20.04
N LEU A 157 17.68 -47.68 -21.36
CA LEU A 157 17.38 -48.84 -22.20
C LEU A 157 18.69 -49.54 -22.55
N LEU A 158 18.96 -50.71 -21.94
CA LEU A 158 20.22 -51.42 -22.00
C LEU A 158 20.20 -52.55 -23.03
N ASN A 159 21.27 -52.63 -23.83
CA ASN A 159 21.56 -53.75 -24.72
C ASN A 159 22.41 -54.78 -23.95
N LEU A 160 21.75 -55.64 -23.18
CA LEU A 160 22.42 -56.62 -22.31
C LEU A 160 23.23 -57.65 -23.12
N LYS A 161 22.78 -58.00 -24.34
CA LYS A 161 23.54 -58.88 -25.24
C LYS A 161 24.91 -58.29 -25.57
N LYS A 162 24.93 -57.07 -26.11
CA LYS A 162 26.18 -56.37 -26.46
C LYS A 162 27.05 -56.11 -25.23
N MET A 163 26.44 -55.78 -24.10
CA MET A 163 27.17 -55.58 -22.84
C MET A 163 27.84 -56.86 -22.32
N ARG A 164 27.21 -58.04 -22.51
CA ARG A 164 27.81 -59.34 -22.20
C ARG A 164 28.96 -59.67 -23.16
N GLU A 165 28.75 -59.47 -24.46
CA GLU A 165 29.76 -59.70 -25.50
C GLU A 165 31.03 -58.87 -25.27
N ASP A 166 30.87 -57.62 -24.83
CA ASP A 166 31.97 -56.67 -24.67
C ASP A 166 32.48 -56.54 -23.21
N SER A 167 32.05 -57.40 -22.29
CA SER A 167 32.42 -57.39 -20.86
C SER A 167 32.29 -55.99 -20.21
N ILE A 168 31.15 -55.35 -20.43
CA ILE A 168 30.91 -53.97 -19.98
C ILE A 168 30.73 -53.89 -18.46
N ALA A 169 30.20 -54.93 -17.82
CA ALA A 169 30.01 -54.96 -16.37
C ALA A 169 31.34 -54.84 -15.62
N GLU A 170 32.37 -55.57 -16.09
CA GLU A 170 33.73 -55.55 -15.55
C GLU A 170 34.38 -54.18 -15.73
N LYS A 171 34.17 -53.54 -16.89
CA LYS A 171 34.70 -52.20 -17.17
C LYS A 171 34.07 -51.12 -16.29
N LEU A 172 32.76 -51.22 -16.03
CA LEU A 172 32.04 -50.30 -15.12
C LEU A 172 32.55 -50.44 -13.68
N LEU A 173 32.79 -51.66 -13.22
CA LEU A 173 33.34 -51.95 -11.90
C LEU A 173 34.78 -51.44 -11.77
N ALA A 174 35.64 -51.77 -12.75
CA ALA A 174 37.03 -51.31 -12.77
C ALA A 174 37.14 -49.78 -12.75
N TYR A 175 36.29 -49.09 -13.53
CA TYR A 175 36.22 -47.63 -13.45
C TYR A 175 35.86 -47.15 -12.05
N LYS A 176 34.84 -47.75 -11.41
CA LYS A 176 34.36 -47.33 -10.09
C LYS A 176 35.41 -47.55 -8.99
N GLU A 177 36.17 -48.64 -9.06
CA GLU A 177 37.24 -48.98 -8.11
C GLU A 177 38.43 -47.99 -8.18
N HIS A 178 38.69 -47.41 -9.34
CA HIS A 178 39.80 -46.47 -9.57
C HIS A 178 39.38 -44.99 -9.63
N ASP A 179 38.08 -44.69 -9.51
CA ASP A 179 37.54 -43.33 -9.58
C ASP A 179 37.83 -42.51 -8.30
N THR A 180 38.70 -41.52 -8.42
CA THR A 180 39.10 -40.60 -7.35
C THR A 180 38.24 -39.34 -7.25
N PHE A 181 37.40 -39.03 -8.25
CA PHE A 181 36.60 -37.80 -8.31
C PHE A 181 35.14 -37.99 -7.84
N ASN A 182 34.56 -39.19 -8.06
CA ASN A 182 33.29 -39.72 -7.54
C ASN A 182 32.18 -38.68 -7.26
N ARG A 183 31.64 -38.04 -8.32
CA ARG A 183 30.61 -37.00 -8.15
C ARG A 183 29.19 -37.57 -8.13
N TYR A 184 28.89 -38.56 -9.00
CA TYR A 184 27.56 -39.18 -9.14
C TYR A 184 27.58 -40.71 -9.24
N MET A 185 28.44 -41.40 -8.48
CA MET A 185 28.42 -42.86 -8.30
C MET A 185 28.31 -43.64 -9.63
N ASP A 186 27.18 -44.33 -9.87
CA ASP A 186 26.92 -45.14 -11.06
C ASP A 186 26.78 -44.31 -12.35
N GLN A 187 26.23 -43.10 -12.25
CA GLN A 187 25.98 -42.23 -13.41
C GLN A 187 27.28 -41.80 -14.09
N ASP A 188 28.32 -41.50 -13.32
CA ASP A 188 29.65 -41.17 -13.87
C ASP A 188 30.25 -42.38 -14.59
N ALA A 189 30.16 -43.58 -14.01
CA ALA A 189 30.68 -44.79 -14.61
C ALA A 189 30.00 -45.11 -15.95
N PHE A 190 28.66 -45.00 -16.01
CA PHE A 190 27.92 -45.19 -17.26
C PHE A 190 28.30 -44.17 -18.33
N ASN A 191 28.41 -42.89 -17.95
CA ASN A 191 28.80 -41.85 -18.90
C ASN A 191 30.20 -42.10 -19.45
N VAL A 192 31.17 -42.53 -18.64
CA VAL A 192 32.56 -42.79 -19.08
C VAL A 192 32.70 -44.06 -19.90
N VAL A 193 32.18 -45.19 -19.39
CA VAL A 193 32.44 -46.51 -19.99
C VAL A 193 31.61 -46.74 -21.25
N LEU A 194 30.39 -46.18 -21.33
CA LEU A 194 29.52 -46.41 -22.48
C LEU A 194 29.72 -45.40 -23.62
N TYR A 195 30.37 -44.27 -23.38
CA TYR A 195 30.61 -43.26 -24.41
C TYR A 195 31.63 -43.75 -25.47
N PRO A 196 31.43 -43.47 -26.77
CA PRO A 196 30.33 -42.71 -27.39
C PRO A 196 29.11 -43.55 -27.82
N LYS A 197 29.03 -44.83 -27.45
CA LYS A 197 27.95 -45.76 -27.86
C LYS A 197 26.69 -45.66 -26.99
N ILE A 198 26.22 -44.41 -26.79
CA ILE A 198 24.97 -44.08 -26.11
C ILE A 198 24.03 -43.41 -27.11
N LEU A 199 22.86 -44.00 -27.35
CA LEU A 199 21.81 -43.38 -28.13
C LEU A 199 21.08 -42.33 -27.29
N LEU A 200 20.84 -41.15 -27.87
CA LEU A 200 20.10 -40.09 -27.19
C LEU A 200 18.60 -40.40 -27.16
N LEU A 201 18.02 -40.47 -25.96
CA LEU A 201 16.57 -40.52 -25.75
C LEU A 201 15.97 -39.12 -25.62
N ASN A 202 14.72 -38.98 -26.06
CA ASN A 202 13.93 -37.79 -25.84
C ASN A 202 13.67 -37.55 -24.34
N GLU A 203 13.71 -36.29 -23.93
CA GLU A 203 13.59 -35.87 -22.54
C GLU A 203 12.21 -36.19 -21.92
N LYS A 204 11.17 -36.42 -22.72
CA LYS A 204 9.85 -36.89 -22.24
C LYS A 204 9.95 -38.23 -21.49
N TYR A 205 11.00 -39.01 -21.75
CA TYR A 205 11.26 -40.31 -21.13
C TYR A 205 12.19 -40.23 -19.89
N ASN A 206 12.66 -39.05 -19.50
CA ASN A 206 13.36 -38.85 -18.22
C ASN A 206 13.27 -37.38 -17.81
N PHE A 207 12.05 -36.91 -17.55
CA PHE A 207 11.79 -35.52 -17.27
C PHE A 207 12.06 -35.21 -15.80
N HIS A 208 13.07 -34.38 -15.53
CA HIS A 208 13.40 -33.99 -14.17
C HIS A 208 12.49 -32.83 -13.72
N GLU A 209 11.90 -32.94 -12.53
CA GLU A 209 11.11 -31.86 -11.93
C GLU A 209 11.86 -30.52 -11.86
N GLU A 210 13.18 -30.58 -11.68
CA GLU A 210 14.05 -29.40 -11.67
C GLU A 210 14.14 -28.66 -13.01
N TYR A 211 13.75 -29.27 -14.14
CA TYR A 211 13.71 -28.60 -15.45
C TYR A 211 12.76 -27.40 -15.44
N GLU A 212 11.67 -27.48 -14.68
CA GLU A 212 10.75 -26.35 -14.48
C GLU A 212 11.42 -25.17 -13.73
N LYS A 213 12.48 -25.44 -12.95
CA LYS A 213 13.25 -24.45 -12.18
C LYS A 213 14.50 -23.95 -12.91
N LEU A 214 14.88 -24.50 -14.07
CA LEU A 214 16.02 -24.03 -14.86
C LEU A 214 15.76 -22.68 -15.57
N ARG A 215 14.57 -22.09 -15.35
CA ARG A 215 13.96 -20.86 -15.90
C ARG A 215 14.79 -19.58 -16.12
N LEU A 216 16.04 -19.44 -15.69
CA LEU A 216 16.58 -18.08 -15.43
C LEU A 216 17.85 -17.65 -16.17
N LYS A 217 18.52 -18.45 -17.02
CA LYS A 217 19.81 -17.99 -17.58
C LYS A 217 20.12 -18.28 -19.05
N ASP A 218 19.46 -19.19 -19.75
CA ASP A 218 19.91 -19.59 -21.10
C ASP A 218 18.74 -19.92 -22.05
N THR A 219 18.62 -19.18 -23.17
CA THR A 219 17.53 -19.31 -24.15
C THR A 219 17.60 -20.61 -24.96
N ASN A 220 18.77 -21.26 -24.99
CA ASN A 220 19.02 -22.47 -25.78
C ASN A 220 18.25 -23.71 -25.29
N TYR A 221 17.72 -23.69 -24.07
CA TYR A 221 17.04 -24.83 -23.44
C TYR A 221 15.57 -24.55 -23.10
N ALA A 222 14.99 -23.48 -23.67
CA ALA A 222 13.61 -23.10 -23.43
C ALA A 222 12.59 -24.19 -23.85
N TYR A 223 12.95 -25.02 -24.83
CA TYR A 223 12.11 -26.12 -25.31
C TYR A 223 11.83 -27.18 -24.23
N LEU A 224 12.68 -27.31 -23.22
CA LEU A 224 12.45 -28.23 -22.09
C LEU A 224 11.20 -27.86 -21.28
N GLN A 225 10.74 -26.61 -21.36
CA GLN A 225 9.51 -26.14 -20.71
C GLN A 225 8.25 -26.36 -21.56
N THR A 226 8.42 -26.66 -22.84
CA THR A 226 7.34 -26.89 -23.80
C THR A 226 7.21 -28.37 -24.15
N ILE A 227 7.86 -29.25 -23.41
CA ILE A 227 7.67 -30.70 -23.55
C ILE A 227 6.29 -31.03 -23.00
N ASP A 228 5.32 -31.01 -23.90
CA ASP A 228 4.01 -31.58 -23.67
C ASP A 228 4.12 -33.12 -23.74
N ASN A 229 3.25 -33.83 -23.00
CA ASN A 229 3.24 -35.29 -22.92
C ASN A 229 4.50 -35.93 -22.28
N ILE A 230 4.84 -35.50 -21.06
CA ILE A 230 5.85 -36.16 -20.22
C ILE A 230 5.39 -37.59 -19.93
N VAL A 231 6.18 -38.59 -20.34
CA VAL A 231 5.88 -40.04 -20.18
C VAL A 231 6.46 -40.58 -18.88
N LEU A 232 7.69 -40.18 -18.54
CA LEU A 232 8.38 -40.57 -17.29
C LEU A 232 8.84 -39.31 -16.56
N ARG A 233 8.22 -39.02 -15.42
CA ARG A 233 8.61 -37.92 -14.51
C ARG A 233 9.51 -38.47 -13.40
N HIS A 234 10.69 -37.90 -13.24
CA HIS A 234 11.73 -38.39 -12.34
C HIS A 234 12.03 -37.40 -11.19
N TYR A 235 11.87 -37.85 -9.95
CA TYR A 235 12.03 -37.05 -8.73
C TYR A 235 13.46 -37.08 -8.17
N THR A 236 14.43 -36.64 -8.98
CA THR A 236 15.87 -36.79 -8.72
C THR A 236 16.39 -36.10 -7.44
N ALA A 237 15.91 -34.89 -7.10
CA ALA A 237 16.51 -34.06 -6.04
C ALA A 237 15.79 -34.09 -4.68
N TYR A 238 14.46 -34.15 -4.68
CA TYR A 238 13.61 -34.23 -3.50
C TYR A 238 12.57 -35.30 -3.72
N LYS A 239 12.42 -36.22 -2.77
CA LYS A 239 11.47 -37.33 -2.91
C LYS A 239 10.06 -36.85 -2.50
N PRO A 240 9.01 -37.24 -3.23
CA PRO A 240 7.62 -36.95 -2.83
C PRO A 240 7.31 -37.40 -1.39
N THR A 241 8.06 -38.40 -0.91
CA THR A 241 7.93 -38.94 0.43
C THR A 241 8.51 -38.08 1.55
N GLU A 242 9.33 -37.09 1.21
CA GLU A 242 10.06 -36.25 2.17
C GLU A 242 9.45 -34.86 2.34
N ASP A 243 8.82 -34.32 1.30
CA ASP A 243 8.20 -32.98 1.33
C ASP A 243 6.95 -32.92 0.44
N LEU A 244 5.78 -32.77 1.08
CA LEU A 244 4.48 -32.57 0.41
C LEU A 244 4.36 -31.20 -0.30
N LYS A 245 5.36 -30.33 -0.15
CA LYS A 245 5.41 -29.01 -0.78
C LYS A 245 6.01 -29.05 -2.18
N PHE A 246 6.68 -30.14 -2.56
CA PHE A 246 7.35 -30.27 -3.84
C PHE A 246 6.32 -30.31 -4.98
N PRO A 247 6.58 -29.64 -6.13
CA PRO A 247 5.62 -29.61 -7.23
C PRO A 247 5.40 -31.02 -7.81
N HIS A 248 4.21 -31.21 -8.37
CA HIS A 248 3.70 -32.47 -8.93
C HIS A 248 3.76 -33.69 -7.99
N SER A 249 3.89 -33.49 -6.67
CA SER A 249 3.87 -34.57 -5.68
C SER A 249 2.50 -35.27 -5.61
N GLU A 250 1.43 -34.60 -6.00
CA GLU A 250 0.09 -35.17 -6.13
C GLU A 250 0.03 -36.31 -7.17
N GLN A 251 0.88 -36.29 -8.21
CA GLN A 251 0.96 -37.38 -9.19
C GLN A 251 1.52 -38.66 -8.55
N PHE A 252 2.54 -38.54 -7.70
CA PHE A 252 3.05 -39.66 -6.93
C PHE A 252 1.97 -40.26 -6.02
N PHE A 253 1.27 -39.41 -5.26
CA PHE A 253 0.22 -39.86 -4.34
C PHE A 253 -1.02 -40.38 -5.05
N HIS A 254 -1.23 -40.04 -6.31
CA HIS A 254 -2.28 -40.67 -7.13
C HIS A 254 -2.07 -42.18 -7.28
N TYR A 255 -0.82 -42.65 -7.41
CA TYR A 255 -0.48 -44.05 -7.63
C TYR A 255 -0.02 -44.81 -6.37
N ALA A 256 0.23 -44.10 -5.26
CA ALA A 256 0.67 -44.70 -4.00
C ALA A 256 -0.45 -45.50 -3.31
N ASP A 257 -0.10 -46.56 -2.55
CA ASP A 257 -1.07 -47.27 -1.69
C ASP A 257 -1.52 -46.40 -0.53
N TYR A 258 -2.67 -46.73 0.05
CA TYR A 258 -3.15 -46.16 1.30
C TYR A 258 -2.15 -46.39 2.46
N SER A 259 -1.61 -47.60 2.61
CA SER A 259 -0.64 -47.93 3.66
C SER A 259 0.69 -47.17 3.49
N ASP A 260 1.17 -47.11 2.25
CA ASP A 260 2.37 -46.39 1.85
C ASP A 260 2.21 -44.86 2.06
N PHE A 261 1.04 -44.32 1.69
CA PHE A 261 0.65 -42.92 1.92
C PHE A 261 0.62 -42.55 3.40
N VAL A 262 -0.01 -43.38 4.24
CA VAL A 262 -0.12 -43.16 5.68
C VAL A 262 1.24 -43.17 6.36
N ASN A 263 2.08 -44.16 6.04
CA ASN A 263 3.45 -44.25 6.58
C ASN A 263 4.31 -43.04 6.18
N CYS A 264 4.09 -42.55 4.97
CA CYS A 264 4.77 -41.38 4.44
C CYS A 264 4.36 -40.09 5.17
N ILE A 265 3.05 -39.85 5.31
CA ILE A 265 2.51 -38.67 6.02
C ILE A 265 2.93 -38.66 7.51
N ILE A 266 2.97 -39.82 8.16
CA ILE A 266 3.39 -39.92 9.57
C ILE A 266 4.82 -39.38 9.79
N LYS A 267 5.72 -39.48 8.80
CA LYS A 267 7.07 -38.92 8.86
C LYS A 267 7.14 -37.40 8.62
N THR A 268 6.23 -36.83 7.82
CA THR A 268 6.33 -35.44 7.31
C THR A 268 5.49 -34.42 8.10
N MET A 269 4.71 -34.86 9.08
CA MET A 269 3.77 -34.00 9.83
C MET A 269 4.45 -33.03 10.82
N ARG A 270 4.98 -31.91 10.30
CA ARG A 270 5.14 -30.69 11.10
C ARG A 270 4.39 -29.45 10.61
N ASP A 271 4.09 -29.25 9.32
CA ASP A 271 3.77 -27.86 8.90
C ASP A 271 2.59 -27.58 7.92
N ASP A 272 1.79 -28.51 7.37
CA ASP A 272 0.68 -28.08 6.47
C ASP A 272 -0.53 -29.03 6.38
N TYR A 273 -1.72 -28.54 6.79
CA TYR A 273 -2.98 -29.30 6.85
C TYR A 273 -3.89 -29.16 5.61
N ALA A 274 -3.77 -28.08 4.82
CA ALA A 274 -4.67 -27.83 3.68
C ALA A 274 -4.47 -28.81 2.51
N ARG A 275 -3.24 -29.28 2.27
CA ARG A 275 -2.92 -30.27 1.23
C ARG A 275 -3.22 -31.70 1.67
N LEU A 276 -3.29 -31.96 2.98
CA LEU A 276 -3.72 -33.25 3.53
C LEU A 276 -5.17 -33.56 3.11
N TYR A 277 -6.03 -32.54 3.07
CA TYR A 277 -7.42 -32.64 2.62
C TYR A 277 -7.53 -32.95 1.12
N GLN A 278 -6.77 -32.26 0.25
CA GLN A 278 -6.76 -32.55 -1.19
C GLN A 278 -6.35 -33.99 -1.50
N HIS A 279 -5.31 -34.51 -0.83
CA HIS A 279 -4.88 -35.90 -1.02
C HIS A 279 -5.85 -36.92 -0.41
N PHE A 280 -6.52 -36.58 0.70
CA PHE A 280 -7.57 -37.40 1.30
C PHE A 280 -8.82 -37.51 0.41
N VAL A 281 -9.16 -36.45 -0.33
CA VAL A 281 -10.24 -36.45 -1.35
C VAL A 281 -9.86 -37.36 -2.53
N ILE A 282 -8.61 -37.33 -3.00
CA ILE A 282 -8.13 -38.21 -4.09
C ILE A 282 -8.20 -39.69 -3.68
N LEU A 283 -7.79 -40.05 -2.47
CA LEU A 283 -7.84 -41.45 -1.99
C LEU A 283 -9.26 -41.96 -1.71
N SER A 284 -10.12 -41.09 -1.15
CA SER A 284 -11.51 -41.48 -0.85
C SER A 284 -12.35 -41.75 -2.09
N SER A 285 -11.97 -41.23 -3.26
CA SER A 285 -12.61 -41.52 -4.54
C SER A 285 -12.40 -42.95 -5.06
N LYS A 286 -11.44 -43.72 -4.51
CA LYS A 286 -11.04 -45.06 -4.99
C LYS A 286 -11.64 -46.24 -4.20
N HIS A 287 -12.27 -46.01 -3.05
CA HIS A 287 -12.84 -47.07 -2.20
C HIS A 287 -14.34 -46.81 -1.93
N GLU A 288 -15.21 -47.65 -2.48
CA GLU A 288 -16.67 -47.44 -2.52
C GLU A 288 -17.33 -47.25 -1.14
N ASP A 289 -16.86 -47.98 -0.12
CA ASP A 289 -17.34 -47.84 1.27
C ASP A 289 -16.90 -46.51 1.92
N LEU A 290 -15.77 -45.96 1.47
CA LEU A 290 -15.27 -44.64 1.87
C LEU A 290 -16.01 -43.54 1.10
N VAL A 291 -16.34 -43.71 -0.18
CA VAL A 291 -17.14 -42.76 -0.98
C VAL A 291 -18.52 -42.52 -0.35
N LYS A 292 -19.21 -43.57 0.10
CA LYS A 292 -20.52 -43.42 0.78
C LYS A 292 -20.43 -42.65 2.10
N ARG A 293 -19.35 -42.85 2.88
CA ARG A 293 -19.12 -42.14 4.14
C ARG A 293 -18.55 -40.73 3.94
N VAL A 294 -17.82 -40.51 2.84
CA VAL A 294 -17.23 -39.21 2.45
C VAL A 294 -18.26 -38.30 1.80
N LYS A 295 -19.25 -38.80 1.06
CA LYS A 295 -20.39 -37.96 0.61
C LYS A 295 -21.22 -37.41 1.78
N ILE A 296 -21.43 -38.23 2.81
CA ILE A 296 -22.07 -37.80 4.07
C ILE A 296 -21.17 -36.77 4.78
N LEU A 297 -19.84 -36.94 4.72
CA LEU A 297 -18.90 -35.92 5.19
C LEU A 297 -18.94 -34.68 4.31
N GLU A 298 -18.85 -34.68 2.98
CA GLU A 298 -18.88 -33.47 2.13
C GLU A 298 -20.13 -32.62 2.40
N GLU A 299 -21.32 -33.22 2.44
CA GLU A 299 -22.56 -32.50 2.73
C GLU A 299 -22.61 -31.95 4.17
N SER A 300 -21.87 -32.57 5.08
CA SER A 300 -21.82 -32.18 6.48
C SER A 300 -20.56 -31.37 6.85
N PHE A 301 -19.45 -31.42 6.11
CA PHE A 301 -18.17 -30.80 6.43
C PHE A 301 -18.18 -29.32 6.06
N TRP A 302 -18.91 -28.96 5.01
CA TRP A 302 -19.23 -27.57 4.68
C TRP A 302 -20.25 -26.95 5.67
N LYS A 303 -20.89 -27.76 6.54
CA LYS A 303 -21.86 -27.32 7.57
C LYS A 303 -21.49 -27.64 9.03
N ILE A 304 -20.44 -28.41 9.32
CA ILE A 304 -20.06 -28.82 10.68
C ILE A 304 -18.91 -27.93 11.16
N GLN A 305 -19.25 -26.99 12.02
CA GLN A 305 -18.32 -26.44 13.00
C GLN A 305 -17.87 -27.57 13.94
N PHE A 306 -16.57 -27.74 14.15
CA PHE A 306 -16.01 -28.57 15.24
C PHE A 306 -16.59 -28.11 16.59
N ARG A 307 -17.75 -28.63 17.01
CA ARG A 307 -18.45 -28.14 18.21
C ARG A 307 -18.74 -29.19 19.29
N LYS A 308 -18.51 -30.48 19.08
CA LYS A 308 -19.11 -31.49 19.97
C LYS A 308 -18.17 -32.67 20.28
N LEU A 309 -17.34 -32.51 21.32
CA LEU A 309 -16.93 -33.64 22.16
C LEU A 309 -18.01 -33.79 23.22
N PHE A 310 -18.85 -34.83 23.13
CA PHE A 310 -19.86 -35.11 24.15
C PHE A 310 -19.43 -36.30 25.01
N ILE A 311 -19.64 -36.15 26.31
CA ILE A 311 -19.61 -37.24 27.28
C ILE A 311 -21.08 -37.56 27.56
N GLN A 312 -21.56 -38.70 27.07
CA GLN A 312 -22.90 -39.17 27.40
C GLN A 312 -22.79 -40.31 28.41
N LYS A 313 -23.57 -40.23 29.49
CA LYS A 313 -23.67 -41.30 30.50
C LYS A 313 -24.85 -42.17 30.10
N ALA A 314 -24.57 -43.40 29.65
CA ALA A 314 -25.57 -44.45 29.50
C ALA A 314 -25.05 -45.70 30.22
N ASN A 315 -25.91 -46.33 31.03
CA ASN A 315 -25.64 -47.60 31.73
C ASN A 315 -24.30 -47.65 32.51
N ASN A 316 -24.01 -46.63 33.32
CA ASN A 316 -22.80 -46.53 34.16
C ASN A 316 -21.44 -46.60 33.44
N GLN A 317 -21.40 -46.46 32.10
CA GLN A 317 -20.15 -46.27 31.36
C GLN A 317 -20.13 -44.93 30.61
N TYR A 318 -19.02 -44.19 30.74
CA TYR A 318 -18.75 -42.98 29.96
C TYR A 318 -18.22 -43.37 28.58
N SER A 319 -19.00 -43.17 27.53
CA SER A 319 -18.54 -43.24 26.14
C SER A 319 -18.30 -41.82 25.61
N CYS A 320 -17.17 -41.64 24.92
CA CYS A 320 -16.73 -40.34 24.42
C CYS A 320 -16.96 -40.32 22.91
N LEU A 321 -17.57 -39.27 22.37
CA LEU A 321 -17.89 -39.15 20.95
C LEU A 321 -17.00 -38.09 20.30
N LEU A 322 -16.41 -38.39 19.14
CA LEU A 322 -15.68 -37.43 18.31
C LEU A 322 -16.31 -37.41 16.92
N LEU A 323 -16.82 -36.25 16.50
CA LEU A 323 -17.51 -36.08 15.20
C LEU A 323 -18.72 -37.03 15.01
N GLY A 324 -19.40 -37.39 16.10
CA GLY A 324 -20.55 -38.30 16.08
C GLY A 324 -20.22 -39.80 16.11
N LEU A 325 -18.93 -40.17 16.14
CA LEU A 325 -18.50 -41.58 16.17
C LEU A 325 -18.09 -42.03 17.58
N PRO A 326 -18.48 -43.25 18.01
CA PRO A 326 -18.15 -43.78 19.34
C PRO A 326 -16.65 -44.09 19.46
N LEU A 327 -16.00 -43.54 20.49
CA LEU A 327 -14.63 -43.88 20.83
C LEU A 327 -14.61 -45.13 21.72
N PHE A 328 -13.88 -46.15 21.29
CA PHE A 328 -13.75 -47.40 22.04
C PHE A 328 -12.67 -47.24 23.11
N LYS A 329 -13.05 -47.41 24.37
CA LYS A 329 -12.15 -47.28 25.52
C LYS A 329 -11.44 -48.61 25.77
N LYS A 330 -10.11 -48.63 25.70
CA LYS A 330 -9.29 -49.78 26.14
C LYS A 330 -8.45 -49.33 27.34
N THR A 331 -8.80 -49.83 28.52
CA THR A 331 -8.10 -49.50 29.76
C THR A 331 -6.95 -50.48 29.93
N THR A 332 -5.71 -50.01 29.82
CA THR A 332 -4.53 -50.90 29.90
C THR A 332 -3.89 -50.95 31.28
N ARG A 333 -4.30 -50.08 32.24
CA ARG A 333 -4.04 -50.12 33.71
C ARG A 333 -4.82 -48.97 34.38
N SER A 334 -5.08 -49.02 35.70
CA SER A 334 -5.92 -48.05 36.45
C SER A 334 -5.52 -46.57 36.25
N GLU A 335 -4.25 -46.31 35.96
CA GLU A 335 -3.66 -44.96 35.82
C GLU A 335 -3.56 -44.47 34.36
N ASN A 336 -3.80 -45.34 33.37
CA ASN A 336 -3.62 -45.05 31.94
C ASN A 336 -4.87 -45.46 31.12
N LYS A 337 -5.62 -44.46 30.65
CA LYS A 337 -6.82 -44.64 29.81
C LYS A 337 -6.51 -44.26 28.37
N LYS A 338 -6.75 -45.15 27.40
CA LYS A 338 -6.65 -44.87 25.96
C LYS A 338 -8.01 -45.04 25.29
N TYR A 339 -8.35 -44.13 24.39
CA TYR A 339 -9.58 -44.12 23.59
C TYR A 339 -9.21 -44.15 22.11
N TYR A 340 -9.87 -45.03 21.37
CA TYR A 340 -9.52 -45.37 19.98
C TYR A 340 -10.65 -45.00 19.02
N LEU A 341 -10.27 -44.55 17.82
CA LEU A 341 -11.16 -44.37 16.68
C LEU A 341 -10.56 -45.17 15.52
N PHE A 342 -11.30 -46.16 15.00
CA PHE A 342 -10.84 -47.07 13.93
C PHE A 342 -9.46 -47.72 14.20
N GLY A 343 -9.23 -48.19 15.43
CA GLY A 343 -7.99 -48.86 15.84
C GLY A 343 -6.81 -47.93 16.18
N LEU A 344 -6.93 -46.63 15.92
CA LEU A 344 -5.91 -45.63 16.23
C LEU A 344 -6.15 -44.99 17.61
N PRO A 345 -5.12 -44.85 18.48
CA PRO A 345 -5.26 -44.22 19.79
C PRO A 345 -5.40 -42.70 19.63
N ILE A 346 -6.64 -42.21 19.66
CA ILE A 346 -6.94 -40.78 19.49
C ILE A 346 -6.82 -40.02 20.79
N ILE A 347 -7.10 -40.62 21.94
CA ILE A 347 -6.94 -39.95 23.24
C ILE A 347 -6.19 -40.86 24.19
N SER A 348 -5.13 -40.37 24.83
CA SER A 348 -4.43 -41.06 25.92
C SER A 348 -4.37 -40.17 27.15
N ILE A 349 -4.84 -40.67 28.28
CA ILE A 349 -4.83 -40.01 29.58
C ILE A 349 -3.95 -40.84 30.51
N SER A 350 -2.86 -40.25 30.99
CA SER A 350 -1.92 -40.89 31.91
C SER A 350 -1.73 -40.02 33.14
N THR A 351 -1.88 -40.58 34.33
CA THR A 351 -1.60 -39.87 35.60
C THR A 351 -0.32 -40.41 36.19
N LYS A 352 0.67 -39.54 36.42
CA LYS A 352 1.93 -39.92 37.09
C LYS A 352 2.31 -38.78 38.05
N ASN A 353 2.63 -39.08 39.31
CA ASN A 353 2.98 -38.10 40.35
C ASN A 353 1.96 -36.96 40.51
N ASN A 354 0.65 -37.26 40.63
CA ASN A 354 -0.45 -36.28 40.68
C ASN A 354 -0.57 -35.34 39.45
N ILE A 355 0.22 -35.55 38.39
CA ILE A 355 0.13 -34.78 37.15
C ILE A 355 -0.62 -35.60 36.10
N LYS A 356 -1.81 -35.11 35.75
CA LYS A 356 -2.67 -35.72 34.74
C LYS A 356 -2.27 -35.21 33.36
N THR A 357 -1.69 -36.09 32.54
CA THR A 357 -1.28 -35.78 31.18
C THR A 357 -2.33 -36.29 30.19
N ILE A 358 -2.94 -35.38 29.44
CA ILE A 358 -3.88 -35.71 28.37
C ILE A 358 -3.17 -35.50 27.03
N ARG A 359 -3.23 -36.51 26.16
CA ARG A 359 -2.82 -36.42 24.77
C ARG A 359 -4.01 -36.66 23.86
N ILE A 360 -4.20 -35.80 22.87
CA ILE A 360 -5.21 -35.97 21.81
C ILE A 360 -4.44 -36.04 20.49
N PHE A 361 -4.68 -37.08 19.69
CA PHE A 361 -3.89 -37.44 18.50
C PHE A 361 -2.38 -37.52 18.76
N GLY A 362 -1.98 -38.04 19.93
CA GLY A 362 -0.56 -38.13 20.34
C GLY A 362 0.06 -36.81 20.80
N ILE A 363 -0.60 -35.67 20.57
CA ILE A 363 -0.14 -34.35 21.02
C ILE A 363 -0.40 -34.21 22.52
N LYS A 364 0.68 -34.07 23.28
CA LYS A 364 0.60 -33.74 24.71
C LYS A 364 0.02 -32.35 24.85
N ILE A 365 -1.18 -32.24 25.41
CA ILE A 365 -1.74 -30.94 25.76
C ILE A 365 -0.95 -30.46 26.98
N SER A 366 0.13 -29.73 26.68
CA SER A 366 0.92 -28.99 27.65
C SER A 366 0.67 -27.50 27.44
N ARG A 367 0.84 -26.74 28.53
CA ARG A 367 0.46 -25.33 28.77
C ARG A 367 0.68 -24.27 27.67
N LYS A 368 1.25 -24.55 26.48
CA LYS A 368 1.67 -23.48 25.56
C LYS A 368 1.50 -23.64 24.04
N GLN A 369 1.11 -24.78 23.48
CA GLN A 369 0.98 -24.87 22.02
C GLN A 369 -0.23 -25.72 21.61
N THR A 370 -1.19 -25.05 20.96
CA THR A 370 -2.24 -25.50 20.02
C THR A 370 -3.54 -24.73 20.30
N ILE A 371 -3.58 -23.42 20.00
CA ILE A 371 -4.82 -22.61 19.95
C ILE A 371 -4.65 -21.58 18.83
N SER A 372 -4.75 -22.00 17.57
CA SER A 372 -4.91 -21.10 16.42
C SER A 372 -6.20 -21.35 15.63
N SER A 373 -6.86 -22.50 15.84
CA SER A 373 -8.15 -22.83 15.19
C SER A 373 -9.39 -22.53 16.06
N LEU A 374 -9.21 -22.14 17.33
CA LEU A 374 -10.28 -21.73 18.25
C LEU A 374 -10.36 -20.19 18.41
N SER A 375 -9.40 -19.45 17.88
CA SER A 375 -9.31 -17.98 18.00
C SER A 375 -10.31 -17.22 17.13
N ASP A 376 -11.01 -17.89 16.20
CA ASP A 376 -11.94 -17.24 15.28
C ASP A 376 -13.26 -16.81 15.95
N THR A 377 -13.47 -17.13 17.24
CA THR A 377 -14.74 -16.78 17.93
C THR A 377 -14.61 -16.42 19.41
N PHE A 378 -13.51 -16.76 20.11
CA PHE A 378 -13.35 -16.53 21.55
C PHE A 378 -11.93 -16.11 21.94
N SER A 379 -11.82 -15.28 22.98
CA SER A 379 -10.58 -15.00 23.70
C SER A 379 -10.43 -16.01 24.85
N ILE A 380 -9.29 -16.67 24.94
CA ILE A 380 -9.02 -17.71 25.95
C ILE A 380 -7.89 -17.22 26.85
N LYS A 381 -8.21 -16.86 28.10
CA LYS A 381 -7.22 -16.57 29.14
C LYS A 381 -7.25 -17.66 30.21
N ALA A 382 -6.07 -18.10 30.62
CA ALA A 382 -5.93 -18.97 31.78
C ALA A 382 -5.73 -18.09 33.02
N ASN A 383 -6.54 -18.29 34.06
CA ASN A 383 -6.28 -17.68 35.36
C ASN A 383 -5.26 -18.50 36.16
N ASP A 384 -4.83 -17.96 37.30
CA ASP A 384 -3.76 -18.53 38.14
C ASP A 384 -4.09 -19.91 38.73
N LYS A 385 -5.36 -20.34 38.63
CA LYS A 385 -5.86 -21.65 39.05
C LYS A 385 -5.98 -22.67 37.91
N GLY A 386 -5.56 -22.32 36.69
CA GLY A 386 -5.56 -23.23 35.54
C GLY A 386 -6.94 -23.51 34.96
N ILE A 387 -7.93 -22.68 35.28
CA ILE A 387 -9.25 -22.69 34.64
C ILE A 387 -9.16 -21.77 33.42
N PHE A 388 -9.58 -22.29 32.26
CA PHE A 388 -9.66 -21.50 31.03
C PHE A 388 -10.97 -20.72 31.04
N GLU A 389 -10.88 -19.39 31.14
CA GLU A 389 -12.01 -18.51 30.87
C GLU A 389 -12.15 -18.33 29.36
N ILE A 390 -13.26 -18.81 28.83
CA ILE A 390 -13.67 -18.62 27.44
C ILE A 390 -14.56 -17.38 27.42
N SER A 391 -14.01 -16.25 26.96
CA SER A 391 -14.78 -15.03 26.71
C SER A 391 -15.11 -14.97 25.21
N LYS A 392 -16.34 -14.58 24.83
CA LYS A 392 -16.62 -14.14 23.45
C LYS A 392 -15.53 -13.15 23.05
N LEU A 393 -15.09 -13.15 21.79
CA LEU A 393 -14.23 -12.08 21.25
C LEU A 393 -14.93 -10.74 21.53
N SER A 394 -14.61 -10.14 22.67
CA SER A 394 -15.43 -9.11 23.30
C SER A 394 -15.23 -7.74 22.67
N ASP A 395 -14.39 -7.63 21.65
CA ASP A 395 -14.04 -6.37 21.00
C ASP A 395 -14.09 -6.45 19.47
N LEU A 396 -14.88 -7.37 18.88
CA LEU A 396 -15.15 -7.28 17.45
C LEU A 396 -16.10 -6.11 17.20
N PRO A 397 -15.71 -5.11 16.39
CA PRO A 397 -16.53 -3.95 16.18
C PRO A 397 -17.88 -4.34 15.57
N GLU A 398 -18.97 -3.89 16.18
CA GLU A 398 -20.28 -3.97 15.55
C GLU A 398 -20.25 -3.07 14.31
N LEU A 399 -20.64 -3.63 13.15
CA LEU A 399 -20.68 -2.90 11.89
C LEU A 399 -22.04 -2.20 11.76
N PRO A 400 -22.08 -0.93 11.33
CA PRO A 400 -23.34 -0.25 11.04
C PRO A 400 -24.17 -1.02 10.00
N LYS A 401 -25.43 -1.31 10.33
CA LYS A 401 -26.34 -2.08 9.44
C LYS A 401 -26.80 -1.28 8.22
N GLU A 402 -26.83 0.05 8.31
CA GLU A 402 -27.36 0.96 7.29
C GLU A 402 -26.29 1.55 6.36
N LYS A 403 -25.02 1.18 6.55
CA LYS A 403 -23.89 1.67 5.75
C LYS A 403 -23.27 0.54 4.95
N LEU A 404 -22.63 0.93 3.84
CA LEU A 404 -21.75 0.03 3.11
C LEU A 404 -20.41 -0.08 3.85
N ASN A 405 -20.11 -1.27 4.38
CA ASN A 405 -18.98 -1.48 5.27
C ASN A 405 -17.74 -1.90 4.48
N ILE A 406 -16.71 -1.06 4.50
CA ILE A 406 -15.46 -1.26 3.76
C ILE A 406 -14.29 -1.37 4.73
N GLY A 407 -13.56 -2.46 4.66
CA GLY A 407 -12.37 -2.72 5.48
C GLY A 407 -11.08 -2.58 4.67
N PHE A 408 -10.05 -1.99 5.27
CA PHE A 408 -8.71 -1.95 4.69
C PHE A 408 -7.67 -2.60 5.60
N LEU A 409 -6.78 -3.43 5.07
CA LEU A 409 -5.60 -3.92 5.78
C LEU A 409 -4.34 -3.29 5.20
N LEU A 410 -3.67 -2.48 6.01
CA LEU A 410 -2.47 -1.75 5.64
C LEU A 410 -1.23 -2.40 6.24
N ALA A 411 -0.16 -2.50 5.46
CA ALA A 411 1.16 -2.94 5.92
C ALA A 411 2.27 -2.08 5.29
N GLY A 412 3.48 -2.20 5.81
CA GLY A 412 4.63 -1.41 5.38
C GLY A 412 5.08 -0.40 6.43
N GLY A 413 6.06 0.43 6.08
CA GLY A 413 6.64 1.44 6.98
C GLY A 413 5.82 2.73 7.04
N LEU A 414 6.36 3.76 7.71
CA LEU A 414 5.70 5.07 7.81
C LEU A 414 5.37 5.69 6.44
N GLY A 415 6.26 5.56 5.46
CA GLY A 415 6.02 6.05 4.09
C GLY A 415 4.80 5.38 3.45
N ASP A 416 4.69 4.05 3.58
CA ASP A 416 3.53 3.29 3.08
C ASP A 416 2.23 3.71 3.77
N THR A 417 2.29 3.94 5.07
CA THR A 417 1.14 4.46 5.85
C THR A 417 0.68 5.82 5.32
N CYS A 418 1.60 6.74 5.04
CA CYS A 418 1.26 8.05 4.47
C CYS A 418 0.63 7.91 3.07
N LEU A 419 1.21 7.09 2.20
CA LEU A 419 0.70 6.83 0.85
C LEU A 419 -0.70 6.18 0.89
N ALA A 420 -0.92 5.25 1.80
CA ALA A 420 -2.24 4.64 2.03
C ALA A 420 -3.28 5.66 2.52
N ALA A 421 -2.88 6.66 3.33
CA ALA A 421 -3.76 7.75 3.73
C ALA A 421 -4.17 8.62 2.54
N ASN A 422 -3.23 8.96 1.65
CA ASN A 422 -3.55 9.65 0.40
C ASN A 422 -4.48 8.83 -0.49
N TYR A 423 -4.25 7.52 -0.59
CA TYR A 423 -5.16 6.62 -1.31
C TYR A 423 -6.58 6.61 -0.72
N LEU A 424 -6.71 6.48 0.60
CA LEU A 424 -8.01 6.48 1.28
C LEU A 424 -8.74 7.82 1.15
N TYR A 425 -8.00 8.93 1.11
CA TYR A 425 -8.56 10.23 0.77
C TYR A 425 -9.24 10.19 -0.61
N TYR A 426 -8.51 9.81 -1.66
CA TYR A 426 -9.07 9.74 -3.02
C TYR A 426 -10.20 8.72 -3.13
N PHE A 427 -10.08 7.57 -2.45
CA PHE A 427 -11.14 6.57 -2.36
C PHE A 427 -12.43 7.16 -1.77
N ARG A 428 -12.34 7.84 -0.62
CA ARG A 428 -13.50 8.44 0.04
C ARG A 428 -14.09 9.59 -0.78
N GLN A 429 -13.27 10.37 -1.48
CA GLN A 429 -13.76 11.40 -2.42
C GLN A 429 -14.50 10.79 -3.61
N LYS A 430 -13.95 9.73 -4.24
CA LYS A 430 -14.55 9.07 -5.41
C LYS A 430 -15.91 8.42 -5.10
N PHE A 431 -16.07 7.95 -3.86
CA PHE A 431 -17.25 7.24 -3.40
C PHE A 431 -18.07 8.03 -2.37
N ASN A 432 -17.94 9.36 -2.36
CA ASN A 432 -18.62 10.26 -1.42
C ASN A 432 -20.16 10.21 -1.49
N ASN A 433 -20.71 9.90 -2.67
CA ASN A 433 -22.14 9.76 -2.91
C ASN A 433 -22.73 8.47 -2.28
N TYR A 434 -21.87 7.57 -1.79
CA TYR A 434 -22.29 6.36 -1.10
C TYR A 434 -22.18 6.55 0.41
N ASN A 435 -23.18 6.07 1.15
CA ASN A 435 -23.15 6.03 2.61
C ASN A 435 -22.20 4.92 3.10
N ILE A 436 -20.89 5.20 3.06
CA ILE A 436 -19.83 4.24 3.38
C ILE A 436 -19.33 4.37 4.82
N HIS A 437 -18.91 3.24 5.38
CA HIS A 437 -18.20 3.13 6.65
C HIS A 437 -16.85 2.47 6.39
N ILE A 438 -15.75 3.15 6.74
CA ILE A 438 -14.38 2.71 6.48
C ILE A 438 -13.68 2.35 7.80
N ASP A 439 -13.34 1.08 7.94
CA ASP A 439 -12.48 0.58 9.02
C ASP A 439 -11.08 0.25 8.50
N VAL A 440 -10.04 0.72 9.18
CA VAL A 440 -8.64 0.48 8.81
C VAL A 440 -7.95 -0.40 9.84
N TYR A 441 -7.28 -1.44 9.37
CA TYR A 441 -6.48 -2.39 10.13
C TYR A 441 -5.02 -2.21 9.80
N ILE A 442 -4.19 -1.99 10.81
CA ILE A 442 -2.77 -1.71 10.65
C ILE A 442 -1.97 -2.90 11.12
N ARG A 443 -1.25 -3.53 10.19
CA ARG A 443 -0.38 -4.68 10.44
C ARG A 443 1.03 -4.27 10.89
N ASN A 444 1.31 -2.99 11.06
CA ASN A 444 2.65 -2.57 11.48
C ASN A 444 2.83 -2.79 13.00
N THR A 445 4.04 -3.17 13.42
CA THR A 445 4.46 -3.12 14.83
C THR A 445 4.69 -1.69 15.31
N ASN A 446 4.80 -0.74 14.39
CA ASN A 446 5.03 0.67 14.68
C ASN A 446 3.75 1.35 15.19
N PRO A 447 3.72 1.81 16.47
CA PRO A 447 2.55 2.47 17.06
C PRO A 447 2.17 3.78 16.35
N ILE A 448 3.10 4.39 15.62
CA ILE A 448 2.88 5.63 14.85
C ILE A 448 1.89 5.44 13.70
N ALA A 449 1.82 4.26 13.10
CA ALA A 449 0.95 4.09 11.93
C ALA A 449 -0.53 4.35 12.26
N LYS A 450 -0.95 4.09 13.51
CA LYS A 450 -2.31 4.34 13.99
C LYS A 450 -2.67 5.82 14.01
N THR A 451 -1.75 6.66 14.48
CA THR A 451 -1.96 8.11 14.64
C THR A 451 -2.11 8.86 13.31
N VAL A 452 -1.70 8.24 12.19
CA VAL A 452 -1.91 8.77 10.84
C VAL A 452 -3.40 8.77 10.44
N PHE A 453 -4.18 7.84 10.99
CA PHE A 453 -5.59 7.64 10.64
C PHE A 453 -6.56 8.04 11.75
N GLU A 454 -6.12 8.00 13.02
CA GLU A 454 -6.94 8.44 14.14
C GLU A 454 -7.39 9.90 14.02
N ASN A 455 -8.66 10.16 14.34
CA ASN A 455 -9.26 11.49 14.29
C ASN A 455 -9.19 12.18 12.91
N THR A 456 -9.17 11.40 11.84
CA THR A 456 -9.20 11.92 10.47
C THR A 456 -10.57 11.75 9.83
N ASN A 457 -10.86 12.53 8.79
CA ASN A 457 -12.11 12.41 8.02
C ASN A 457 -12.05 11.31 6.93
N ILE A 458 -10.94 10.61 6.77
CA ILE A 458 -10.75 9.57 5.75
C ILE A 458 -11.11 8.16 6.25
N THR A 459 -11.17 7.97 7.57
CA THR A 459 -11.50 6.68 8.21
C THR A 459 -12.51 6.87 9.32
N ASP A 460 -13.37 5.88 9.55
CA ASP A 460 -14.36 5.92 10.64
C ASP A 460 -13.83 5.22 11.90
N ARG A 461 -13.09 4.10 11.77
CA ARG A 461 -12.34 3.49 12.88
C ARG A 461 -11.00 2.92 12.44
N VAL A 462 -10.09 2.80 13.42
CA VAL A 462 -8.72 2.33 13.20
C VAL A 462 -8.36 1.28 14.24
N PHE A 463 -7.84 0.15 13.78
CA PHE A 463 -7.45 -1.00 14.59
C PHE A 463 -5.99 -1.36 14.33
N THR A 464 -5.30 -1.84 15.36
CA THR A 464 -3.96 -2.41 15.25
C THR A 464 -4.04 -3.93 15.32
N THR A 465 -3.44 -4.62 14.37
CA THR A 465 -3.42 -6.09 14.35
C THR A 465 -2.18 -6.66 15.04
N TYR A 466 -1.39 -5.84 15.72
CA TYR A 466 -0.23 -6.25 16.50
C TYR A 466 -0.39 -5.79 17.94
N LYS A 467 -0.35 -6.73 18.89
CA LYS A 467 -0.46 -6.46 20.33
C LYS A 467 0.36 -7.48 21.10
N ASP A 468 1.09 -7.02 22.12
CA ASP A 468 1.89 -7.87 23.04
C ASP A 468 2.84 -8.87 22.32
N GLY A 469 3.51 -8.41 21.25
CA GLY A 469 4.47 -9.23 20.52
C GLY A 469 3.84 -10.20 19.50
N LYS A 470 2.52 -10.15 19.28
CA LYS A 470 1.81 -11.09 18.41
C LYS A 470 0.92 -10.37 17.40
N TYR A 471 0.86 -10.94 16.21
CA TYR A 471 -0.13 -10.56 15.21
C TYR A 471 -1.47 -11.23 15.52
N THR A 472 -2.53 -10.43 15.61
CA THR A 472 -3.91 -10.90 15.54
C THR A 472 -4.20 -11.27 14.09
N ASP A 473 -4.60 -12.52 13.86
CA ASP A 473 -5.11 -12.89 12.55
C ASP A 473 -6.45 -12.19 12.32
N VAL A 474 -6.48 -11.39 11.26
CA VAL A 474 -7.67 -10.67 10.83
C VAL A 474 -8.45 -11.46 9.76
N SER A 475 -7.98 -12.63 9.31
CA SER A 475 -8.66 -13.44 8.28
C SER A 475 -10.12 -13.75 8.60
N CYS A 476 -10.45 -13.88 9.88
CA CYS A 476 -11.79 -14.13 10.38
C CYS A 476 -12.74 -12.91 10.30
N ILE A 477 -12.22 -11.68 10.12
CA ILE A 477 -13.04 -10.46 10.10
C ILE A 477 -13.43 -10.01 8.70
N TYR A 478 -12.70 -10.38 7.63
CA TYR A 478 -12.92 -9.80 6.29
C TYR A 478 -14.34 -10.08 5.77
N LYS A 479 -14.88 -11.26 6.10
CA LYS A 479 -16.21 -11.72 5.68
C LYS A 479 -17.38 -10.95 6.28
N LYS A 480 -17.13 -10.08 7.28
CA LYS A 480 -18.16 -9.21 7.85
C LYS A 480 -18.37 -7.93 7.04
N TYR A 481 -17.37 -7.54 6.26
CA TYR A 481 -17.41 -6.34 5.43
C TYR A 481 -18.04 -6.64 4.08
N ASP A 482 -18.61 -5.63 3.44
CA ASP A 482 -19.09 -5.74 2.07
C ASP A 482 -17.93 -5.77 1.06
N LEU A 483 -16.85 -5.05 1.39
CA LEU A 483 -15.61 -5.01 0.63
C LEU A 483 -14.43 -4.96 1.60
N PHE A 484 -13.42 -5.81 1.41
CA PHE A 484 -12.20 -5.79 2.19
C PHE A 484 -10.97 -5.77 1.27
N ILE A 485 -10.15 -4.73 1.38
CA ILE A 485 -8.99 -4.50 0.52
C ILE A 485 -7.72 -4.50 1.36
N ARG A 486 -6.73 -5.29 0.94
CA ARG A 486 -5.38 -5.24 1.47
C ARG A 486 -4.52 -4.31 0.61
N ILE A 487 -3.82 -3.38 1.24
CA ILE A 487 -2.91 -2.44 0.56
C ILE A 487 -1.53 -2.55 1.20
N VAL A 488 -0.55 -2.93 0.39
CA VAL A 488 0.89 -2.87 0.76
C VAL A 488 1.63 -2.02 -0.27
N ARG A 489 1.47 -2.37 -1.56
CA ARG A 489 1.98 -1.63 -2.71
C ARG A 489 0.84 -1.37 -3.68
N LEU A 490 0.25 -2.47 -4.14
CA LEU A 490 -0.95 -2.51 -4.98
C LEU A 490 -2.15 -2.96 -4.13
N PRO A 491 -3.37 -2.48 -4.41
CA PRO A 491 -4.57 -2.92 -3.73
C PRO A 491 -5.00 -4.32 -4.18
N GLU A 492 -5.32 -5.20 -3.22
CA GLU A 492 -5.77 -6.57 -3.43
C GLU A 492 -7.08 -6.81 -2.68
N ILE A 493 -8.09 -7.35 -3.35
CA ILE A 493 -9.38 -7.65 -2.71
C ILE A 493 -9.25 -8.95 -1.91
N SER A 494 -9.36 -8.85 -0.58
CA SER A 494 -9.40 -10.00 0.32
C SER A 494 -10.81 -10.55 0.52
N HIS A 495 -11.84 -9.72 0.36
CA HIS A 495 -13.24 -10.14 0.43
C HIS A 495 -14.15 -9.20 -0.37
N LEU A 496 -15.17 -9.76 -1.00
CA LEU A 496 -16.17 -9.04 -1.78
C LEU A 496 -17.54 -9.72 -1.60
N ASN A 497 -18.53 -8.98 -1.11
CA ASN A 497 -19.92 -9.40 -1.11
C ASN A 497 -20.56 -9.06 -2.47
N ALA A 498 -20.39 -9.94 -3.46
CA ALA A 498 -20.85 -9.70 -4.83
C ALA A 498 -22.34 -9.32 -4.93
N ALA A 499 -23.20 -9.90 -4.08
CA ALA A 499 -24.63 -9.63 -4.07
C ALA A 499 -24.97 -8.19 -3.62
N ASN A 500 -24.16 -7.60 -2.74
CA ASN A 500 -24.35 -6.23 -2.31
C ASN A 500 -23.70 -5.22 -3.28
N MET A 501 -22.61 -5.62 -3.96
CA MET A 501 -21.87 -4.77 -4.90
C MET A 501 -22.67 -4.38 -6.15
N THR A 502 -23.60 -5.21 -6.61
CA THR A 502 -24.47 -4.90 -7.76
C THR A 502 -25.32 -3.63 -7.55
N LYS A 503 -25.53 -3.21 -6.30
CA LYS A 503 -26.24 -1.98 -5.96
C LYS A 503 -25.39 -0.71 -6.07
N PHE A 504 -24.08 -0.84 -6.28
CA PHE A 504 -23.12 0.27 -6.30
C PHE A 504 -22.26 0.22 -7.57
N PRO A 505 -22.80 0.63 -8.74
CA PRO A 505 -22.17 0.40 -10.05
C PRO A 505 -20.74 0.93 -10.17
N LEU A 506 -20.46 2.13 -9.65
CA LEU A 506 -19.11 2.71 -9.67
C LEU A 506 -18.12 1.90 -8.82
N LEU A 507 -18.55 1.39 -7.66
CA LEU A 507 -17.71 0.57 -6.79
C LEU A 507 -17.52 -0.83 -7.38
N GLN A 508 -18.55 -1.39 -8.01
CA GLN A 508 -18.46 -2.63 -8.77
C GLN A 508 -17.47 -2.53 -9.93
N GLN A 509 -17.49 -1.42 -10.68
CA GLN A 509 -16.51 -1.17 -11.74
C GLN A 509 -15.09 -1.16 -11.19
N TYR A 510 -14.89 -0.48 -10.06
CA TYR A 510 -13.60 -0.43 -9.38
C TYR A 510 -13.12 -1.82 -8.92
N THR A 511 -13.97 -2.61 -8.27
CA THR A 511 -13.60 -3.95 -7.79
C THR A 511 -13.31 -4.92 -8.94
N ASN A 512 -14.06 -4.82 -10.04
CA ASN A 512 -13.80 -5.58 -11.28
C ASN A 512 -12.43 -5.23 -11.88
N ILE A 513 -12.05 -3.95 -11.91
CA ILE A 513 -10.73 -3.51 -12.37
C ILE A 513 -9.63 -4.13 -11.51
N LEU A 514 -9.77 -4.12 -10.19
CA LEU A 514 -8.79 -4.71 -9.29
C LEU A 514 -8.67 -6.23 -9.46
N GLN A 515 -9.81 -6.95 -9.55
CA GLN A 515 -9.82 -8.40 -9.74
C GLN A 515 -9.19 -8.79 -11.08
N LYS A 516 -9.58 -8.10 -12.17
CA LYS A 516 -9.00 -8.34 -13.49
C LYS A 516 -7.51 -8.05 -13.51
N PHE A 517 -7.07 -6.93 -12.92
CA PHE A 517 -5.65 -6.59 -12.84
C PHE A 517 -4.86 -7.63 -12.03
N ARG A 518 -5.42 -8.12 -10.92
CA ARG A 518 -4.79 -9.19 -10.11
C ARG A 518 -4.70 -10.51 -10.88
N GLN A 519 -5.73 -10.85 -11.66
CA GLN A 519 -5.77 -12.06 -12.48
C GLN A 519 -4.76 -11.99 -13.64
N ASP A 520 -4.76 -10.89 -14.38
CA ASP A 520 -3.93 -10.70 -15.57
C ASP A 520 -2.44 -10.50 -15.19
N TYR A 521 -2.15 -9.91 -14.02
CA TYR A 521 -0.82 -9.49 -13.60
C TYR A 521 -0.44 -9.97 -12.19
N CYS A 522 -0.73 -11.22 -11.87
CA CYS A 522 -0.54 -11.76 -10.52
C CYS A 522 0.93 -11.67 -10.01
N SER A 523 1.90 -11.70 -10.91
CA SER A 523 3.34 -11.55 -10.63
C SER A 523 3.73 -10.16 -10.13
N LEU A 524 2.94 -9.11 -10.39
CA LEU A 524 3.22 -7.76 -9.88
C LEU A 524 3.07 -7.66 -8.36
N PHE A 525 2.34 -8.59 -7.74
CA PHE A 525 2.11 -8.62 -6.30
C PHE A 525 3.08 -9.55 -5.56
N SER A 526 3.92 -10.29 -6.28
CA SER A 526 4.83 -11.27 -5.67
C SER A 526 6.18 -10.67 -5.24
N SER A 527 6.54 -9.49 -5.76
CA SER A 527 7.75 -8.77 -5.33
C SER A 527 7.61 -7.26 -5.52
N ASP A 528 8.29 -6.48 -4.67
CA ASP A 528 8.36 -5.02 -4.77
C ASP A 528 9.01 -4.56 -6.09
N LEU A 529 9.98 -5.33 -6.61
CA LEU A 529 10.67 -5.06 -7.87
C LEU A 529 9.72 -5.12 -9.07
N ASN A 530 8.81 -6.09 -9.10
CA ASN A 530 7.85 -6.21 -10.20
C ASN A 530 6.86 -5.02 -10.19
N ALA A 531 6.36 -4.65 -9.01
CA ALA A 531 5.50 -3.48 -8.87
C ALA A 531 6.21 -2.18 -9.29
N LEU A 532 7.48 -2.01 -8.92
CA LEU A 532 8.33 -0.89 -9.34
C LEU A 532 8.51 -0.87 -10.87
N SER A 533 8.84 -2.01 -11.47
CA SER A 533 9.05 -2.14 -12.92
C SER A 533 7.80 -1.74 -13.70
N TYR A 534 6.62 -2.15 -13.24
CA TYR A 534 5.34 -1.73 -13.81
C TYR A 534 5.15 -0.21 -13.74
N CYS A 535 5.43 0.40 -12.58
CA CYS A 535 5.30 1.85 -12.42
C CYS A 535 6.24 2.63 -13.35
N ASN A 536 7.48 2.16 -13.50
CA ASN A 536 8.47 2.75 -14.40
C ASN A 536 8.00 2.67 -15.86
N LEU A 537 7.47 1.53 -16.31
CA LEU A 537 6.90 1.38 -17.65
C LEU A 537 5.72 2.34 -17.90
N LYS A 538 4.90 2.56 -16.87
CA LYS A 538 3.76 3.50 -16.93
C LYS A 538 4.15 4.96 -16.69
N LYS A 539 5.41 5.25 -16.36
CA LYS A 539 5.91 6.59 -15.99
C LYS A 539 5.09 7.24 -14.85
N ILE A 540 4.67 6.40 -13.89
CA ILE A 540 3.97 6.81 -12.67
C ILE A 540 4.88 6.68 -11.45
N ASN A 541 4.69 7.55 -10.46
CA ASN A 541 5.53 7.58 -9.26
C ASN A 541 4.92 6.78 -8.09
N ARG A 542 5.61 6.79 -6.96
CA ARG A 542 5.22 6.10 -5.72
C ARG A 542 3.83 6.49 -5.22
N VAL A 543 3.42 7.76 -5.40
CA VAL A 543 2.11 8.28 -4.95
C VAL A 543 0.96 7.63 -5.73
N GLN A 544 1.16 7.43 -7.03
CA GLN A 544 0.15 6.89 -7.93
C GLN A 544 0.12 5.36 -7.97
N GLN A 545 1.11 4.67 -7.39
CA GLN A 545 1.29 3.22 -7.53
C GLN A 545 0.01 2.41 -7.25
N ALA A 546 -0.75 2.78 -6.22
CA ALA A 546 -1.94 2.04 -5.83
C ALA A 546 -3.16 2.31 -6.73
N ASP A 547 -3.12 3.35 -7.57
CA ASP A 547 -4.25 3.73 -8.43
C ASP A 547 -4.24 2.97 -9.78
N ILE A 548 -4.81 1.77 -9.75
CA ILE A 548 -4.89 0.90 -10.92
C ILE A 548 -5.75 1.58 -11.99
N ASN A 549 -5.19 1.72 -13.19
CA ASN A 549 -5.78 2.38 -14.36
C ASN A 549 -6.22 3.85 -14.12
N ASN A 550 -5.60 4.55 -13.16
CA ASN A 550 -5.97 5.93 -12.80
C ASN A 550 -7.47 6.07 -12.45
N PHE A 551 -8.07 5.02 -11.88
CA PHE A 551 -9.50 4.99 -11.60
C PHE A 551 -9.91 6.01 -10.52
N LEU A 552 -9.10 6.11 -9.46
CA LEU A 552 -9.32 7.05 -8.38
C LEU A 552 -8.89 8.47 -8.76
N GLY A 553 -7.99 8.62 -9.74
CA GLY A 553 -7.48 9.91 -10.21
C GLY A 553 -6.36 10.46 -9.33
N ILE A 554 -5.54 9.58 -8.74
CA ILE A 554 -4.45 9.98 -7.85
C ILE A 554 -3.38 10.74 -8.66
N ARG A 555 -3.08 11.96 -8.21
CA ARG A 555 -2.08 12.83 -8.82
C ARG A 555 -0.65 12.40 -8.50
N LYS A 556 0.30 12.89 -9.29
CA LYS A 556 1.75 12.74 -9.01
C LYS A 556 2.14 13.42 -7.70
N GLN A 557 1.53 14.55 -7.39
CA GLN A 557 1.73 15.28 -6.14
C GLN A 557 0.90 14.66 -5.01
N PHE A 558 1.48 14.63 -3.82
CA PHE A 558 0.75 14.24 -2.61
C PHE A 558 -0.35 15.27 -2.32
N THR A 559 -1.60 14.82 -2.12
CA THR A 559 -2.76 15.73 -2.02
C THR A 559 -3.34 15.78 -0.62
N TYR A 560 -3.45 14.64 0.05
CA TYR A 560 -4.00 14.59 1.40
C TYR A 560 -3.08 15.31 2.39
N THR A 561 -3.65 16.17 3.25
CA THR A 561 -2.91 16.84 4.32
C THR A 561 -3.27 16.22 5.66
N LEU A 562 -2.29 15.60 6.32
CA LEU A 562 -2.39 15.07 7.67
C LEU A 562 -2.54 16.23 8.67
N PRO A 563 -3.53 16.14 9.59
CA PRO A 563 -3.67 17.15 10.64
C PRO A 563 -2.51 17.09 11.64
N ILE A 564 -2.20 18.24 12.24
CA ILE A 564 -1.31 18.35 13.40
C ILE A 564 -2.20 18.62 14.61
N ASN A 565 -2.17 17.73 15.59
CA ASN A 565 -3.15 17.71 16.70
C ASN A 565 -2.63 18.33 18.00
N ILE A 566 -1.43 18.93 17.96
CA ILE A 566 -0.80 19.60 19.11
C ILE A 566 -0.49 21.06 18.76
N SER A 567 -0.31 21.90 19.79
CA SER A 567 0.06 23.30 19.61
C SER A 567 1.46 23.43 19.01
N VAL A 568 1.54 24.04 17.83
CA VAL A 568 2.82 24.35 17.15
C VAL A 568 3.69 25.24 18.03
N ILE A 569 3.11 26.31 18.60
CA ILE A 569 3.85 27.29 19.39
C ILE A 569 4.43 26.66 20.66
N GLU A 570 3.64 25.88 21.40
CA GLU A 570 4.10 25.25 22.64
C GLU A 570 5.19 24.20 22.38
N THR A 571 5.04 23.43 21.29
CA THR A 571 6.05 22.45 20.87
C THR A 571 7.38 23.12 20.50
N LEU A 572 7.33 24.21 19.73
CA LEU A 572 8.55 24.96 19.39
C LEU A 572 9.18 25.62 20.63
N LYS A 573 8.38 26.09 21.60
CA LYS A 573 8.90 26.58 22.89
C LYS A 573 9.60 25.47 23.69
N LYS A 574 8.98 24.28 23.76
CA LYS A 574 9.53 23.11 24.46
C LYS A 574 10.95 22.79 23.99
N PHE A 575 11.19 22.83 22.68
CA PHE A 575 12.50 22.55 22.10
C PHE A 575 13.38 23.79 21.90
N ASN A 576 12.97 24.96 22.39
CA ASN A 576 13.69 26.23 22.22
C ASN A 576 13.97 26.57 20.74
N LEU A 577 12.98 26.33 19.87
CA LEU A 577 13.02 26.58 18.42
C LEU A 577 12.03 27.66 17.97
N LEU A 578 11.20 28.21 18.88
CA LEU A 578 10.29 29.29 18.54
C LEU A 578 11.06 30.50 17.99
N ASN A 579 10.62 31.03 16.85
CA ASN A 579 11.24 32.16 16.13
C ASN A 579 12.68 31.93 15.65
N LYS A 580 13.14 30.68 15.61
CA LYS A 580 14.47 30.33 15.12
C LYS A 580 14.40 29.70 13.73
N LYS A 581 15.44 29.93 12.94
CA LYS A 581 15.65 29.28 11.65
C LYS A 581 16.32 27.94 11.90
N PHE A 582 15.63 26.84 11.62
CA PHE A 582 16.20 25.51 11.83
C PHE A 582 16.01 24.56 10.66
N ILE A 583 16.99 23.66 10.49
CA ILE A 583 17.03 22.58 9.51
C ILE A 583 16.96 21.27 10.28
N THR A 584 16.10 20.35 9.84
CA THR A 584 16.01 19.03 10.44
C THR A 584 16.87 18.03 9.66
N ILE A 585 17.53 17.11 10.36
CA ILE A 585 18.30 16.01 9.75
C ILE A 585 17.77 14.68 10.28
N HIS A 586 17.60 13.72 9.39
CA HIS A 586 17.32 12.32 9.70
C HIS A 586 18.23 11.41 8.87
N ASN A 587 18.62 10.26 9.44
CA ASN A 587 19.49 9.29 8.80
C ASN A 587 19.27 7.87 9.35
N GLU A 588 18.02 7.39 9.32
CA GLU A 588 17.66 6.03 9.71
C GLU A 588 17.00 5.26 8.56
N THR A 589 17.07 3.94 8.64
CA THR A 589 16.27 3.03 7.81
C THR A 589 15.25 2.27 8.67
N ASP A 590 14.32 1.54 8.03
CA ASP A 590 13.28 0.76 8.72
C ASP A 590 13.87 -0.18 9.79
N LEU A 591 13.18 -0.36 10.92
CA LEU A 591 13.59 -1.19 12.06
C LEU A 591 13.90 -2.65 11.70
N ARG A 592 13.41 -3.12 10.54
CA ARG A 592 13.69 -4.46 10.01
C ARG A 592 15.14 -4.65 9.53
N TYR A 593 15.92 -3.58 9.35
CA TYR A 593 17.24 -3.63 8.72
C TYR A 593 18.37 -3.18 9.68
N PRO A 594 19.58 -3.74 9.56
CA PRO A 594 20.70 -3.47 10.48
C PRO A 594 21.36 -2.08 10.24
N GLU A 595 22.23 -1.67 11.15
CA GLU A 595 22.92 -0.36 11.21
C GLU A 595 23.84 -0.02 10.01
N GLY A 596 24.01 -0.95 9.06
CA GLY A 596 24.94 -0.83 7.93
C GLY A 596 24.29 -0.78 6.56
N SER A 597 23.07 -0.22 6.47
CA SER A 597 22.30 -0.21 5.22
C SER A 597 23.00 0.54 4.07
N CYS A 598 22.78 0.08 2.84
CA CYS A 598 23.29 0.68 1.61
C CYS A 598 22.66 2.03 1.28
N LYS A 599 21.57 2.40 1.96
CA LYS A 599 20.91 3.69 1.84
C LYS A 599 21.51 4.77 2.74
N LEU A 600 22.24 4.39 3.79
CA LEU A 600 22.73 5.35 4.79
C LEU A 600 23.84 6.22 4.23
N TRP A 601 23.81 7.50 4.57
CA TRP A 601 24.92 8.42 4.35
C TRP A 601 25.75 8.53 5.63
N LYS A 602 27.07 8.63 5.50
CA LYS A 602 27.99 8.59 6.65
C LYS A 602 27.78 9.80 7.58
N ALA A 603 27.87 9.60 8.90
CA ALA A 603 27.71 10.68 9.87
C ALA A 603 28.75 11.80 9.67
N GLU A 604 29.97 11.47 9.26
CA GLU A 604 31.03 12.42 8.95
C GLU A 604 30.66 13.32 7.75
N ASN A 605 29.89 12.79 6.79
CA ASN A 605 29.41 13.57 5.65
C ASN A 605 28.37 14.60 6.09
N PHE A 606 27.44 14.22 6.98
CA PHE A 606 26.50 15.17 7.57
C PHE A 606 27.22 16.22 8.42
N SER A 607 28.20 15.83 9.22
CA SER A 607 29.02 16.76 10.01
C SER A 607 29.70 17.80 9.11
N LYS A 608 30.31 17.36 8.00
CA LYS A 608 30.93 18.27 7.04
C LYS A 608 29.91 19.16 6.33
N LEU A 609 28.73 18.63 6.02
CA LEU A 609 27.63 19.41 5.43
C LEU A 609 27.18 20.53 6.38
N ILE A 610 27.03 20.23 7.67
CA ILE A 610 26.67 21.22 8.71
C ILE A 610 27.73 22.33 8.75
N GLU A 611 29.02 21.98 8.78
CA GLU A 611 30.12 22.95 8.77
C GLU A 611 30.05 23.89 7.55
N LEU A 612 29.82 23.32 6.36
CA LEU A 612 29.75 24.08 5.11
C LEU A 612 28.57 25.07 5.08
N ILE A 613 27.40 24.66 5.59
CA ILE A 613 26.22 25.55 5.66
C ILE A 613 26.42 26.61 6.73
N LYS A 614 26.89 26.24 7.93
CA LYS A 614 27.14 27.19 9.04
C LYS A 614 28.20 28.24 8.70
N LYS A 615 29.14 27.94 7.80
CA LYS A 615 30.11 28.92 7.31
C LYS A 615 29.45 30.13 6.62
N GLN A 616 28.29 29.94 5.98
CA GLN A 616 27.54 31.02 5.33
C GLN A 616 26.37 31.51 6.18
N HIS A 617 25.73 30.61 6.93
CA HIS A 617 24.55 30.87 7.75
C HIS A 617 24.79 30.40 9.19
N PRO A 618 25.61 31.12 9.99
CA PRO A 618 25.96 30.72 11.35
C PRO A 618 24.77 30.80 12.33
N ASP A 619 23.69 31.51 11.98
CA ASP A 619 22.45 31.63 12.74
C ASP A 619 21.52 30.41 12.58
N TYR A 620 21.79 29.51 11.62
CA TYR A 620 20.92 28.37 11.35
C TYR A 620 21.18 27.23 12.33
N ILE A 621 20.09 26.75 12.91
CA ILE A 621 20.09 25.68 13.90
C ILE A 621 19.87 24.34 13.22
N PHE A 622 20.69 23.35 13.52
CA PHE A 622 20.52 21.98 13.04
C PHE A 622 19.92 21.10 14.13
N VAL A 623 18.84 20.41 13.78
CA VAL A 623 18.07 19.57 14.69
C VAL A 623 18.05 18.14 14.14
N GLN A 624 18.69 17.20 14.82
CA GLN A 624 18.61 15.79 14.44
C GLN A 624 17.37 15.16 15.08
N ILE A 625 16.56 14.51 14.24
CA ILE A 625 15.33 13.82 14.63
C ILE A 625 15.42 12.35 14.21
N GLY A 626 14.69 11.48 14.90
CA GLY A 626 14.76 10.04 14.66
C GLY A 626 14.09 9.23 15.77
N GLY A 627 13.92 7.93 15.53
CA GLY A 627 13.21 7.03 16.43
C GLY A 627 14.11 6.40 17.50
N ASP A 628 15.36 6.14 17.18
CA ASP A 628 16.23 5.28 18.00
C ASP A 628 17.67 5.82 18.09
N LYS A 629 18.15 6.03 19.33
CA LYS A 629 19.47 6.60 19.60
C LYS A 629 20.64 5.69 19.25
N LEU A 630 20.44 4.37 19.22
CA LEU A 630 21.49 3.41 18.86
C LEU A 630 21.69 3.41 17.34
N ARG A 631 20.60 3.45 16.59
CA ARG A 631 20.62 3.40 15.12
C ARG A 631 20.94 4.75 14.46
N SER A 632 20.68 5.85 15.15
CA SER A 632 20.98 7.21 14.70
C SER A 632 21.76 7.96 15.78
N PRO A 633 23.05 7.64 15.96
CA PRO A 633 23.89 8.33 16.91
C PRO A 633 24.00 9.81 16.56
N GLU A 634 24.35 10.61 17.57
CA GLU A 634 24.48 12.06 17.43
C GLU A 634 25.52 12.42 16.35
N ILE A 635 25.09 13.24 15.39
CA ILE A 635 25.95 13.74 14.31
C ILE A 635 26.82 14.88 14.87
N PRO A 636 28.15 14.81 14.75
CA PRO A 636 29.01 15.89 15.22
C PRO A 636 28.68 17.23 14.56
N GLY A 637 28.46 18.27 15.36
CA GLY A 637 28.12 19.62 14.90
C GLY A 637 26.62 19.96 14.90
N ILE A 638 25.76 19.00 15.25
CA ILE A 638 24.33 19.25 15.48
C ILE A 638 24.11 20.19 16.68
N ASP A 639 23.09 21.05 16.64
CA ASP A 639 22.78 21.97 17.75
C ASP A 639 21.79 21.35 18.74
N PHE A 640 20.82 20.57 18.22
CA PHE A 640 19.86 19.84 19.04
C PHE A 640 19.74 18.40 18.57
N TYR A 641 20.11 17.47 19.45
CA TYR A 641 19.94 16.05 19.23
C TYR A 641 18.63 15.56 19.89
N LEU A 642 17.57 15.41 19.08
CA LEU A 642 16.22 15.05 19.55
C LEU A 642 15.80 13.61 19.20
N THR A 643 16.70 12.81 18.62
CA THR A 643 16.46 11.38 18.33
C THR A 643 16.02 10.64 19.60
N GLY A 644 14.91 9.91 19.50
CA GLY A 644 14.31 9.16 20.62
C GLY A 644 13.74 10.03 21.75
N GLN A 645 13.64 11.35 21.57
CA GLN A 645 13.14 12.31 22.57
C GLN A 645 11.84 13.01 22.16
N THR A 646 11.30 12.65 21.00
CA THR A 646 10.10 13.25 20.40
C THR A 646 9.00 12.22 20.24
N ASN A 647 7.75 12.65 20.36
CA ASN A 647 6.61 11.86 19.89
C ASN A 647 6.26 12.19 18.43
N PHE A 648 5.34 11.43 17.83
CA PHE A 648 5.00 11.60 16.42
C PHE A 648 4.38 12.96 16.07
N GLU A 649 3.50 13.50 16.94
CA GLU A 649 2.91 14.82 16.72
C GLU A 649 3.98 15.92 16.79
N GLU A 650 4.95 15.79 17.69
CA GLU A 650 6.09 16.70 17.78
C GLU A 650 6.98 16.63 16.54
N ILE A 651 7.23 15.43 16.00
CA ILE A 651 7.95 15.27 14.72
C ILE A 651 7.22 16.00 13.60
N LYS A 652 5.88 15.87 13.51
CA LYS A 652 5.09 16.61 12.51
C LYS A 652 5.27 18.13 12.65
N VAL A 653 5.27 18.66 13.86
CA VAL A 653 5.53 20.10 14.07
C VAL A 653 6.95 20.49 13.62
N LEU A 654 7.98 19.74 14.04
CA LEU A 654 9.37 20.04 13.67
C LEU A 654 9.58 19.99 12.16
N LEU A 655 9.03 18.99 11.50
CA LEU A 655 9.05 18.82 10.05
C LEU A 655 8.28 19.94 9.34
N LYS A 656 7.09 20.31 9.83
CA LYS A 656 6.26 21.38 9.26
C LYS A 656 6.95 22.74 9.29
N GLU A 657 7.59 23.06 10.41
CA GLU A 657 8.11 24.40 10.70
C GLU A 657 9.59 24.59 10.34
N CYS A 658 10.31 23.53 9.97
CA CYS A 658 11.71 23.65 9.55
C CYS A 658 11.85 24.39 8.20
N LEU A 659 13.01 25.02 7.97
CA LEU A 659 13.34 25.65 6.70
C LEU A 659 13.47 24.64 5.55
N LEU A 660 14.08 23.50 5.89
CA LEU A 660 14.41 22.38 5.02
C LEU A 660 14.58 21.12 5.89
N HIS A 661 14.11 19.98 5.40
CA HIS A 661 14.40 18.67 5.99
C HIS A 661 15.45 17.93 5.15
N ILE A 662 16.54 17.45 5.75
CA ILE A 662 17.58 16.67 5.06
C ILE A 662 17.42 15.21 5.46
N ASP A 663 17.26 14.33 4.47
CA ASP A 663 17.08 12.90 4.70
C ASP A 663 17.63 12.08 3.53
N ILE A 664 17.82 10.79 3.77
CA ILE A 664 17.87 9.79 2.70
C ILE A 664 16.44 9.48 2.23
N GLU A 665 16.27 8.82 1.09
CA GLU A 665 14.93 8.40 0.66
C GLU A 665 14.29 7.46 1.73
N GLY A 666 13.15 7.88 2.31
CA GLY A 666 12.56 7.21 3.46
C GLY A 666 11.22 7.79 3.94
N GLY A 667 10.77 7.33 5.11
CA GLY A 667 9.43 7.61 5.63
C GLY A 667 9.15 9.07 5.97
N PHE A 668 10.14 9.82 6.48
CA PHE A 668 9.96 11.24 6.81
C PHE A 668 9.86 12.12 5.56
N VAL A 669 10.45 11.73 4.43
CA VAL A 669 10.24 12.41 3.15
C VAL A 669 8.77 12.38 2.74
N HIS A 670 8.12 11.22 2.87
CA HIS A 670 6.68 11.09 2.60
C HIS A 670 5.83 11.83 3.64
N LEU A 671 6.20 11.75 4.93
CA LEU A 671 5.51 12.48 5.99
C LEU A 671 5.57 14.00 5.77
N GLN A 672 6.73 14.52 5.35
CA GLN A 672 6.92 15.94 5.02
C GLN A 672 5.90 16.39 3.99
N ARG A 673 5.67 15.59 2.93
CA ARG A 673 4.63 15.89 1.93
C ARG A 673 3.23 15.76 2.53
N ALA A 674 2.99 14.70 3.31
CA ALA A 674 1.69 14.44 3.90
C ALA A 674 1.25 15.54 4.87
N ILE A 675 2.13 16.25 5.56
CA ILE A 675 1.76 17.38 6.43
C ILE A 675 1.83 18.74 5.72
N ASN A 676 2.07 18.74 4.40
CA ASN A 676 2.33 19.94 3.61
C ASN A 676 3.48 20.79 4.21
N GLY A 677 4.58 20.14 4.59
CA GLY A 677 5.78 20.75 5.16
C GLY A 677 6.64 21.47 4.11
N SER A 678 7.72 22.10 4.58
CA SER A 678 8.75 22.69 3.70
C SER A 678 9.43 21.64 2.82
N SER A 679 10.16 22.02 1.77
CA SER A 679 10.90 21.07 0.92
C SER A 679 11.89 20.19 1.70
N SER A 680 12.14 18.99 1.19
CA SER A 680 13.23 18.13 1.67
C SER A 680 14.43 18.18 0.72
N CYS A 681 15.64 18.02 1.25
CA CYS A 681 16.81 17.60 0.50
C CYS A 681 16.97 16.09 0.66
N VAL A 682 16.75 15.34 -0.42
CA VAL A 682 16.67 13.89 -0.39
C VAL A 682 17.84 13.28 -1.13
N LEU A 683 18.59 12.41 -0.45
CA LEU A 683 19.74 11.71 -1.02
C LEU A 683 19.31 10.34 -1.59
N PHE A 684 19.57 10.11 -2.88
CA PHE A 684 19.24 8.89 -3.59
C PHE A 684 20.49 8.06 -3.91
N GLY A 685 20.56 6.87 -3.32
CA GLY A 685 21.58 5.87 -3.62
C GLY A 685 20.99 4.68 -4.39
N PRO A 686 20.63 3.57 -3.70
CA PRO A 686 20.13 2.36 -4.36
C PRO A 686 18.69 2.46 -4.85
N THR A 687 17.93 3.48 -4.44
CA THR A 687 16.51 3.65 -4.81
C THR A 687 16.34 4.42 -6.12
N ASP A 688 15.24 4.18 -6.83
CA ASP A 688 14.95 4.85 -8.11
C ASP A 688 14.37 6.25 -7.89
N ILE A 689 15.12 7.27 -8.30
CA ILE A 689 14.72 8.67 -8.21
C ILE A 689 13.43 8.96 -9.00
N ASN A 690 13.21 8.34 -10.17
CA ASN A 690 12.01 8.62 -10.97
C ASN A 690 10.73 8.13 -10.27
N PHE A 691 10.87 7.11 -9.42
CA PHE A 691 9.76 6.53 -8.72
C PHE A 691 9.48 7.21 -7.37
N PHE A 692 10.51 7.49 -6.57
CA PHE A 692 10.35 7.99 -5.20
C PHE A 692 10.45 9.52 -5.06
N SER A 693 10.97 10.25 -6.06
CA SER A 693 11.17 11.69 -5.93
C SER A 693 9.87 12.49 -5.94
N TYR A 694 9.96 13.66 -5.30
CA TYR A 694 8.96 14.72 -5.36
C TYR A 694 9.58 15.92 -6.07
N PRO A 695 8.93 16.53 -7.07
CA PRO A 695 9.47 17.69 -7.78
C PRO A 695 9.68 18.91 -6.86
N GLU A 696 8.98 18.97 -5.72
CA GLU A 696 9.10 20.01 -4.72
C GLU A 696 10.36 19.88 -3.84
N ASN A 697 11.07 18.75 -3.92
CA ASN A 697 12.28 18.46 -3.15
C ASN A 697 13.55 18.77 -3.94
N ILE A 698 14.64 19.00 -3.21
CA ILE A 698 16.00 18.96 -3.76
C ILE A 698 16.40 17.49 -3.82
N ASN A 699 16.25 16.86 -4.99
CA ASN A 699 16.58 15.44 -5.16
C ASN A 699 18.03 15.30 -5.65
N ILE A 700 18.90 14.76 -4.79
CA ILE A 700 20.32 14.59 -5.08
C ILE A 700 20.60 13.13 -5.40
N THR A 701 21.23 12.91 -6.55
CA THR A 701 21.61 11.57 -7.02
C THR A 701 23.10 11.50 -7.37
N ASN A 702 23.54 10.34 -7.81
CA ASN A 702 24.89 10.06 -8.24
C ASN A 702 24.90 9.53 -9.69
N ASN A 703 26.07 9.56 -10.34
CA ASN A 703 26.23 9.08 -11.71
C ASN A 703 26.87 7.68 -11.77
N ILE A 704 26.98 6.97 -10.65
CA ILE A 704 27.63 5.65 -10.57
C ILE A 704 26.61 4.55 -10.79
N CYS A 705 25.61 4.45 -9.91
CA CYS A 705 24.53 3.47 -10.01
C CYS A 705 23.30 3.92 -9.23
N ALA A 706 22.11 3.52 -9.68
CA ALA A 706 20.84 3.77 -9.01
C ALA A 706 19.83 2.63 -9.32
N GLY A 707 18.74 2.55 -8.55
CA GLY A 707 17.64 1.63 -8.80
C GLY A 707 17.94 0.14 -8.58
N CYS A 708 18.95 -0.19 -7.76
CA CYS A 708 19.27 -1.57 -7.42
C CYS A 708 18.46 -2.14 -6.23
N GLU A 709 17.60 -1.33 -5.62
CA GLU A 709 16.65 -1.75 -4.59
C GLU A 709 15.83 -2.98 -5.04
N ASN A 710 15.76 -3.99 -4.16
CA ASN A 710 15.01 -5.23 -4.35
C ASN A 710 15.39 -6.09 -5.57
N ILE A 711 16.51 -5.81 -6.26
CA ILE A 711 17.05 -6.69 -7.31
C ILE A 711 17.52 -8.04 -6.76
N PHE A 712 17.95 -8.08 -5.48
CA PHE A 712 18.40 -9.29 -4.79
C PHE A 712 18.06 -9.20 -3.28
N PRO A 713 17.91 -10.33 -2.56
CA PRO A 713 17.32 -10.34 -1.21
C PRO A 713 18.05 -9.49 -0.17
N ASN A 714 19.37 -9.35 -0.26
CA ASN A 714 20.22 -8.65 0.73
C ASN A 714 20.65 -7.24 0.29
N TRP A 715 19.96 -6.61 -0.67
CA TRP A 715 20.37 -5.30 -1.23
C TRP A 715 20.52 -4.17 -0.20
N GLN A 716 19.85 -4.28 0.95
CA GLN A 716 20.04 -3.35 2.06
C GLN A 716 21.44 -3.47 2.66
N ASN A 717 22.09 -4.62 2.66
CA ASN A 717 23.35 -4.85 3.36
C ASN A 717 24.54 -5.12 2.43
N GLU A 718 24.27 -5.58 1.23
CA GLU A 718 25.24 -5.98 0.23
C GLU A 718 25.11 -5.07 -1.01
N CYS A 719 26.23 -4.84 -1.69
CA CYS A 719 26.29 -4.05 -2.91
C CYS A 719 26.65 -4.97 -4.07
N LEU A 720 26.03 -4.79 -5.23
CA LEU A 720 26.41 -5.50 -6.46
C LEU A 720 27.78 -5.06 -6.98
N ASN A 721 28.22 -3.86 -6.62
CA ASN A 721 29.56 -3.38 -6.93
C ASN A 721 30.56 -3.95 -5.91
N GLN A 722 31.81 -4.08 -6.34
CA GLN A 722 32.92 -4.54 -5.50
C GLN A 722 33.07 -3.71 -4.22
N GLU A 723 32.77 -2.40 -4.30
CA GLU A 723 32.73 -1.51 -3.15
C GLU A 723 31.31 -1.29 -2.63
N LYS A 724 31.12 -1.50 -1.32
CA LYS A 724 29.85 -1.26 -0.63
C LYS A 724 29.48 0.23 -0.62
N ASN A 725 28.20 0.50 -0.89
CA ASN A 725 27.56 1.83 -0.83
C ASN A 725 28.21 2.89 -1.73
N ILE A 726 28.80 2.48 -2.86
CA ILE A 726 29.53 3.40 -3.76
C ILE A 726 28.66 4.57 -4.25
N CYS A 727 27.37 4.33 -4.53
CA CYS A 727 26.40 5.36 -4.87
C CYS A 727 26.27 6.44 -3.79
N MET A 728 25.97 6.06 -2.55
CA MET A 728 25.87 7.00 -1.42
C MET A 728 27.21 7.68 -1.09
N ARG A 729 28.34 6.97 -1.20
CA ARG A 729 29.68 7.52 -0.94
C ARG A 729 30.10 8.58 -1.95
N SER A 730 29.63 8.46 -3.20
CA SER A 730 29.95 9.43 -4.25
C SER A 730 29.19 10.76 -4.11
N ILE A 731 28.11 10.79 -3.34
CA ILE A 731 27.42 12.03 -2.99
C ILE A 731 28.27 12.77 -1.96
N THR A 732 28.92 13.85 -2.38
CA THR A 732 29.84 14.61 -1.54
C THR A 732 29.12 15.70 -0.74
N PRO A 733 29.57 16.01 0.50
CA PRO A 733 28.99 17.10 1.30
C PRO A 733 29.03 18.47 0.59
N GLY A 734 30.07 18.74 -0.21
CA GLY A 734 30.19 19.98 -0.97
C GLY A 734 29.08 20.16 -2.02
N ALA A 735 28.79 19.10 -2.79
CA ALA A 735 27.73 19.13 -3.79
C ALA A 735 26.34 19.29 -3.15
N VAL A 736 26.11 18.61 -2.01
CA VAL A 736 24.87 18.75 -1.24
C VAL A 736 24.72 20.16 -0.69
N ALA A 737 25.77 20.70 -0.07
CA ALA A 737 25.78 22.06 0.48
C ALA A 737 25.46 23.11 -0.59
N GLN A 738 26.05 22.99 -1.78
CA GLN A 738 25.81 23.94 -2.88
C GLN A 738 24.33 24.00 -3.26
N GLN A 739 23.66 22.85 -3.42
CA GLN A 739 22.23 22.82 -3.77
C GLN A 739 21.36 23.37 -2.65
N ILE A 740 21.65 22.97 -1.41
CA ILE A 740 20.93 23.46 -0.23
C ILE A 740 21.05 24.98 -0.09
N LEU A 741 22.27 25.52 -0.18
CA LEU A 741 22.52 26.96 -0.09
C LEU A 741 21.85 27.73 -1.24
N SER A 742 21.87 27.20 -2.46
CA SER A 742 21.15 27.81 -3.59
C SER A 742 19.65 27.89 -3.32
N TYR A 743 19.05 26.83 -2.78
CA TYR A 743 17.62 26.81 -2.43
C TYR A 743 17.31 27.76 -1.27
N LEU A 744 18.11 27.74 -0.20
CA LEU A 744 17.88 28.59 0.97
C LEU A 744 18.05 30.06 0.63
N ASN A 745 19.07 30.43 -0.15
CA ASN A 745 19.27 31.81 -0.62
C ASN A 745 18.10 32.28 -1.50
N LYS A 746 17.60 31.42 -2.41
CA LYS A 746 16.41 31.73 -3.22
C LYS A 746 15.17 31.95 -2.34
N LYS A 747 14.94 31.07 -1.37
CA LYS A 747 13.81 31.16 -0.43
C LYS A 747 13.93 32.38 0.48
N GLU A 748 15.13 32.76 0.91
CA GLU A 748 15.38 33.99 1.65
C GLU A 748 15.12 35.24 0.79
N LEU A 749 15.48 35.23 -0.49
CA LEU A 749 15.13 36.32 -1.42
C LEU A 749 13.61 36.43 -1.61
N GLU A 750 12.91 35.30 -1.77
CA GLU A 750 11.46 35.25 -1.88
C GLU A 750 10.76 35.73 -0.59
N THR A 751 11.24 35.31 0.58
CA THR A 751 10.65 35.67 1.88
C THR A 751 11.05 37.05 2.40
N LYS A 752 12.21 37.59 1.99
CA LYS A 752 12.62 38.97 2.33
C LYS A 752 11.59 39.99 1.84
N ASP A 753 10.98 39.71 0.69
CA ASP A 753 9.98 40.57 0.08
C ASP A 753 8.55 40.32 0.60
N CYS A 754 8.20 39.11 1.05
CA CYS A 754 6.84 38.76 1.50
C CYS A 754 6.40 39.42 2.83
N CYS A 755 5.11 39.30 3.13
CA CYS A 755 4.46 39.86 4.31
C CYS A 755 4.99 39.26 5.60
N LYS A 756 5.34 40.11 6.58
CA LYS A 756 5.84 39.68 7.89
C LYS A 756 4.81 39.96 8.97
N ILE A 757 4.68 39.03 9.90
CA ILE A 757 3.98 39.27 11.17
C ILE A 757 5.04 39.81 12.15
N LEU A 758 4.81 41.01 12.65
CA LEU A 758 5.75 41.75 13.49
C LEU A 758 5.22 41.80 14.91
N SER A 759 6.12 41.66 15.88
CA SER A 759 5.85 42.06 17.25
C SER A 759 5.75 43.59 17.35
N LEU A 760 5.13 44.09 18.42
CA LEU A 760 5.05 45.54 18.68
C LEU A 760 6.43 46.21 18.76
N LYS A 761 7.43 45.51 19.28
CA LYS A 761 8.82 46.00 19.39
C LYS A 761 9.47 46.19 18.01
N GLU A 762 9.17 45.31 17.05
CA GLU A 762 9.69 45.42 15.69
C GLU A 762 8.92 46.47 14.88
N ALA A 763 7.59 46.52 15.07
CA ALA A 763 6.73 47.46 14.39
C ALA A 763 7.09 48.92 14.73
N LYS A 764 7.31 49.25 16.01
CA LYS A 764 7.61 50.62 16.45
C LYS A 764 8.91 51.19 15.88
N ALA A 765 9.86 50.32 15.52
CA ALA A 765 11.13 50.74 14.91
C ALA A 765 10.96 51.15 13.44
N LYS A 766 9.90 50.71 12.77
CA LYS A 766 9.72 50.83 11.31
C LYS A 766 8.49 51.64 10.89
N TYR A 767 7.46 51.67 11.73
CA TYR A 767 6.15 52.18 11.37
C TYR A 767 5.66 53.24 12.36
N LYS A 768 4.96 54.24 11.83
CA LYS A 768 4.27 55.29 12.60
C LYS A 768 2.76 55.17 12.55
N ILE A 769 2.24 54.36 11.63
CA ILE A 769 0.81 54.21 11.38
C ILE A 769 0.51 52.73 11.19
N ILE A 770 -0.59 52.27 11.78
CA ILE A 770 -1.19 50.98 11.51
C ILE A 770 -2.60 51.19 10.94
N TYR A 771 -2.93 50.46 9.86
CA TYR A 771 -4.23 50.55 9.22
C TYR A 771 -5.12 49.35 9.57
N PHE A 772 -6.39 49.61 9.78
CA PHE A 772 -7.43 48.61 10.02
C PHE A 772 -8.55 48.75 9.00
N SER A 773 -9.17 47.62 8.68
CA SER A 773 -10.44 47.53 7.98
C SER A 773 -11.40 46.65 8.78
N PHE A 774 -12.68 46.76 8.44
CA PHE A 774 -13.72 45.97 9.07
C PHE A 774 -13.67 44.51 8.62
N ASN A 775 -14.09 43.64 9.54
CA ASN A 775 -13.79 42.21 9.56
C ASN A 775 -14.48 41.32 8.51
N GLY A 776 -15.19 41.89 7.53
CA GLY A 776 -15.80 41.12 6.42
C GLY A 776 -14.74 40.60 5.44
N LEU A 777 -14.97 39.42 4.85
CA LEU A 777 -14.07 38.86 3.83
C LEU A 777 -13.93 39.79 2.61
N GLY A 778 -15.06 40.30 2.10
CA GLY A 778 -15.08 41.26 0.99
C GLY A 778 -14.33 42.55 1.34
N ASP A 779 -14.64 43.13 2.51
CA ASP A 779 -13.95 44.33 3.00
C ASP A 779 -12.44 44.12 3.14
N THR A 780 -12.02 42.97 3.66
CA THR A 780 -10.60 42.61 3.79
C THR A 780 -9.88 42.56 2.44
N LEU A 781 -10.51 41.96 1.42
CA LEU A 781 -9.92 41.84 0.08
C LEU A 781 -9.84 43.21 -0.60
N LEU A 782 -10.91 44.01 -0.53
CA LEU A 782 -10.91 45.36 -1.08
C LEU A 782 -9.89 46.24 -0.35
N PHE A 783 -9.80 46.14 0.98
CA PHE A 783 -8.78 46.80 1.79
C PHE A 783 -7.37 46.40 1.39
N ARG A 784 -7.12 45.10 1.16
CA ARG A 784 -5.84 44.61 0.63
C ARG A 784 -5.45 45.37 -0.64
N SER A 785 -6.34 45.39 -1.63
CA SER A 785 -6.09 46.08 -2.91
C SER A 785 -5.84 47.58 -2.73
N ALA A 786 -6.56 48.23 -1.81
CA ALA A 786 -6.37 49.65 -1.51
C ALA A 786 -5.01 49.93 -0.84
N ILE A 787 -4.59 49.08 0.11
CA ILE A 787 -3.31 49.21 0.81
C ILE A 787 -2.12 48.91 -0.11
N GLU A 788 -2.23 47.93 -1.00
CA GLU A 788 -1.19 47.68 -2.02
C GLU A 788 -1.00 48.90 -2.94
N LYS A 789 -2.10 49.54 -3.34
CA LYS A 789 -2.05 50.79 -4.13
C LYS A 789 -1.45 51.94 -3.31
N LEU A 790 -1.79 52.07 -2.03
CA LEU A 790 -1.19 53.06 -1.13
C LEU A 790 0.33 52.86 -1.00
N SER A 791 0.74 51.61 -0.80
CA SER A 791 2.14 51.23 -0.71
C SER A 791 2.89 51.62 -1.98
N LYS A 792 2.33 51.32 -3.15
CA LYS A 792 2.89 51.70 -4.45
C LYS A 792 3.03 53.22 -4.60
N GLN A 793 2.02 53.98 -4.22
CA GLN A 793 2.07 55.46 -4.26
C GLN A 793 3.14 56.03 -3.33
N ARG A 794 3.30 55.46 -2.13
CA ARG A 794 4.26 55.94 -1.13
C ARG A 794 5.65 55.31 -1.23
N LYS A 795 5.82 54.30 -2.09
CA LYS A 795 7.05 53.47 -2.19
C LYS A 795 7.53 52.94 -0.84
N GLN A 796 6.61 52.56 0.04
CA GLN A 796 6.92 52.07 1.39
C GLN A 796 6.01 50.90 1.77
N ARG A 797 6.51 49.99 2.60
CA ARG A 797 5.67 48.95 3.21
C ARG A 797 4.64 49.57 4.15
N ILE A 798 3.49 48.91 4.30
CA ILE A 798 2.39 49.38 5.14
C ILE A 798 2.10 48.36 6.25
N LEU A 799 1.99 48.82 7.49
CA LEU A 799 1.57 48.01 8.62
C LEU A 799 0.05 47.97 8.73
N ILE A 800 -0.51 46.78 8.89
CA ILE A 800 -1.96 46.58 9.10
C ILE A 800 -2.24 45.74 10.34
N GLY A 801 -3.47 45.85 10.86
CA GLY A 801 -4.05 44.91 11.81
C GLY A 801 -5.24 44.19 11.18
N THR A 802 -5.26 42.86 11.24
CA THR A 802 -6.32 42.04 10.62
C THR A 802 -6.38 40.65 11.24
N LYS A 803 -7.58 40.09 11.36
CA LYS A 803 -7.80 38.68 11.73
C LYS A 803 -7.54 37.70 10.58
N ASN A 804 -7.53 38.19 9.33
CA ASN A 804 -7.43 37.39 8.12
C ASN A 804 -6.00 37.43 7.54
N ALA A 805 -4.98 37.30 8.40
CA ALA A 805 -3.57 37.47 8.04
C ALA A 805 -3.12 36.56 6.88
N GLU A 806 -3.74 35.38 6.75
CA GLU A 806 -3.45 34.46 5.65
C GLU A 806 -3.68 35.06 4.26
N LEU A 807 -4.65 35.96 4.11
CA LEU A 807 -4.95 36.61 2.83
C LEU A 807 -3.88 37.62 2.41
N PHE A 808 -2.85 37.85 3.21
CA PHE A 808 -1.77 38.82 2.94
C PHE A 808 -0.40 38.15 2.81
N LYS A 809 -0.28 36.83 3.02
CA LYS A 809 1.00 36.09 3.03
C LYS A 809 1.86 36.33 1.79
N ASP A 810 1.24 36.45 0.63
CA ASP A 810 1.91 36.67 -0.66
C ASP A 810 2.21 38.15 -0.96
N SER A 811 1.74 39.08 -0.13
CA SER A 811 1.91 40.51 -0.35
C SER A 811 3.37 40.90 -0.13
N LYS A 812 3.94 41.64 -1.09
CA LYS A 812 5.34 42.11 -1.01
C LYS A 812 5.52 43.45 -0.31
N CYS A 813 4.43 44.04 0.17
CA CYS A 813 4.41 45.45 0.55
C CYS A 813 3.57 45.74 1.79
N ILE A 814 3.10 44.69 2.46
CA ILE A 814 2.27 44.76 3.65
C ILE A 814 2.96 43.97 4.76
N ASP A 815 2.97 44.51 5.97
CA ASP A 815 3.32 43.80 7.20
C ASP A 815 2.12 43.82 8.15
N ILE A 816 2.05 42.86 9.07
CA ILE A 816 0.94 42.68 10.00
C ILE A 816 1.46 42.80 11.42
N LEU A 817 0.74 43.54 12.27
CA LEU A 817 1.04 43.56 13.71
C LEU A 817 0.36 42.36 14.39
N GLU A 818 1.14 41.60 15.15
CA GLU A 818 0.65 40.41 15.87
C GLU A 818 -0.40 40.75 16.93
N GLY A 819 -1.48 39.96 16.99
CA GLY A 819 -2.44 39.97 18.10
C GLY A 819 -3.37 41.18 18.16
N ILE A 820 -3.52 41.92 17.05
CA ILE A 820 -4.40 43.09 16.98
C ILE A 820 -5.14 43.16 15.64
N ASP A 821 -6.45 43.36 15.73
CA ASP A 821 -7.36 43.53 14.61
C ASP A 821 -8.57 44.37 15.06
N GLU A 822 -9.51 44.63 14.14
CA GLU A 822 -10.68 45.48 14.43
C GLU A 822 -11.56 44.93 15.56
N SER A 823 -11.73 43.60 15.68
CA SER A 823 -12.60 43.01 16.71
C SER A 823 -11.98 42.97 18.09
N THR A 824 -10.65 42.96 18.17
CA THR A 824 -9.91 42.97 19.44
C THR A 824 -9.57 44.38 19.91
N PHE A 825 -9.73 45.39 19.05
CA PHE A 825 -9.40 46.78 19.32
C PHE A 825 -10.23 47.40 20.45
N ASN A 826 -9.54 47.84 21.50
CA ASN A 826 -10.13 48.45 22.69
C ASN A 826 -9.26 49.60 23.24
N ALA A 827 -9.70 50.24 24.34
CA ALA A 827 -8.99 51.37 24.92
C ALA A 827 -7.54 51.04 25.31
N LEU A 828 -7.30 49.85 25.88
CA LEU A 828 -5.98 49.38 26.30
C LEU A 828 -5.04 49.17 25.10
N GLN A 829 -5.53 48.55 24.03
CA GLN A 829 -4.75 48.35 22.80
C GLN A 829 -4.42 49.68 22.13
N ARG A 830 -5.37 50.62 22.09
CA ARG A 830 -5.13 51.99 21.58
C ARG A 830 -4.03 52.68 22.38
N GLN A 831 -4.12 52.65 23.71
CA GLN A 831 -3.10 53.23 24.59
C GLN A 831 -1.72 52.62 24.30
N LYS A 832 -1.63 51.30 24.22
CA LYS A 832 -0.38 50.57 23.96
C LYS A 832 0.27 50.95 22.62
N LEU A 833 -0.51 51.15 21.57
CA LEU A 833 0.00 51.60 20.26
C LEU A 833 0.53 53.05 20.33
N LEU A 834 -0.23 53.94 20.96
CA LEU A 834 0.14 55.36 21.08
C LEU A 834 1.38 55.57 21.94
N GLU A 835 1.53 54.83 23.05
CA GLU A 835 2.76 54.81 23.87
C GLU A 835 4.00 54.36 23.07
N ASN A 836 3.79 53.55 22.02
CA ASN A 836 4.84 53.13 21.10
C ASN A 836 4.92 54.00 19.84
N ASN A 837 4.25 55.15 19.82
CA ASN A 837 4.23 56.13 18.71
C ASN A 837 3.74 55.52 17.37
N ILE A 838 2.72 54.67 17.45
CA ILE A 838 2.02 54.10 16.30
C ILE A 838 0.56 54.58 16.33
N GLU A 839 0.15 55.35 15.32
CA GLU A 839 -1.22 55.86 15.20
C GLU A 839 -2.14 54.82 14.52
N PRO A 840 -3.25 54.40 15.18
CA PRO A 840 -4.23 53.50 14.57
C PRO A 840 -5.19 54.26 13.66
N ILE A 841 -5.33 53.80 12.41
CA ILE A 841 -6.25 54.37 11.42
C ILE A 841 -7.24 53.31 10.95
N PHE A 842 -8.54 53.51 11.20
CA PHE A 842 -9.62 52.69 10.65
C PHE A 842 -10.18 53.31 9.37
N ILE A 843 -10.45 52.46 8.38
CA ILE A 843 -10.98 52.88 7.09
C ILE A 843 -12.08 51.90 6.65
N THR A 844 -13.18 52.46 6.16
CA THR A 844 -14.27 51.74 5.51
C THR A 844 -14.64 52.40 4.19
N GLY A 845 -15.16 51.61 3.23
CA GLY A 845 -15.68 52.14 1.97
C GLY A 845 -17.01 52.87 2.09
N VAL A 846 -17.73 52.79 3.22
CA VAL A 846 -19.00 53.50 3.44
C VAL A 846 -18.84 54.75 4.30
N LYS A 847 -19.79 55.67 4.30
CA LYS A 847 -19.84 56.78 5.27
C LYS A 847 -20.81 56.46 6.39
N TYR A 848 -20.56 57.00 7.58
CA TYR A 848 -21.51 56.94 8.70
C TYR A 848 -22.14 58.31 8.92
N ILE A 849 -23.48 58.34 8.94
CA ILE A 849 -24.27 59.55 9.19
C ILE A 849 -25.17 59.33 10.40
N LYS A 850 -25.36 60.38 11.20
CA LYS A 850 -26.18 60.32 12.42
C LYS A 850 -27.63 60.07 12.05
N ASP A 851 -28.25 59.12 12.73
CA ASP A 851 -29.65 58.74 12.54
C ASP A 851 -30.42 58.85 13.87
N PRO A 852 -31.58 59.53 13.91
CA PRO A 852 -32.34 59.69 15.16
C PRO A 852 -32.79 58.38 15.81
N GLN A 853 -33.01 57.33 15.02
CA GLN A 853 -33.53 56.03 15.50
C GLN A 853 -32.42 55.00 15.69
N LEU A 854 -31.37 55.04 14.85
CA LEU A 854 -30.33 54.01 14.79
C LEU A 854 -28.97 54.47 15.34
N GLY A 855 -28.86 55.71 15.82
CA GLY A 855 -27.61 56.32 16.27
C GLY A 855 -26.73 56.74 15.10
N TYR A 856 -26.11 55.76 14.41
CA TYR A 856 -25.38 55.96 13.16
C TYR A 856 -25.81 54.92 12.13
N ARG A 857 -26.03 55.37 10.90
CA ARG A 857 -26.35 54.50 9.76
C ARG A 857 -25.34 54.64 8.64
N ARG A 858 -25.24 53.60 7.79
CA ARG A 858 -24.36 53.60 6.63
C ARG A 858 -24.99 54.41 5.49
N GLN A 859 -24.16 55.19 4.83
CA GLN A 859 -24.45 55.84 3.56
C GLN A 859 -23.51 55.25 2.51
N TRP A 860 -24.10 54.73 1.43
CA TRP A 860 -23.36 54.17 0.31
C TRP A 860 -22.54 55.26 -0.41
N PRO A 861 -21.31 54.98 -0.86
CA PRO A 861 -20.56 55.89 -1.70
C PRO A 861 -21.16 56.00 -3.10
N ASN A 862 -20.88 57.11 -3.78
CA ASN A 862 -21.12 57.25 -5.22
C ASN A 862 -19.97 56.55 -5.98
N GLY A 863 -20.13 55.26 -6.27
CA GLY A 863 -19.14 54.42 -6.97
C GLY A 863 -18.72 53.17 -6.19
N HIS A 864 -17.66 52.52 -6.64
CA HIS A 864 -17.21 51.24 -6.09
C HIS A 864 -16.55 51.40 -4.71
N LEU A 865 -16.75 50.43 -3.80
CA LEU A 865 -16.19 50.45 -2.44
C LEU A 865 -14.66 50.58 -2.42
N LEU A 866 -13.97 49.91 -3.34
CA LEU A 866 -12.51 50.05 -3.53
C LEU A 866 -12.10 51.49 -3.83
N THR A 867 -12.84 52.18 -4.70
CA THR A 867 -12.61 53.59 -5.04
C THR A 867 -12.79 54.47 -3.82
N SER A 868 -13.85 54.23 -3.04
CA SER A 868 -14.10 54.93 -1.77
C SER A 868 -12.97 54.70 -0.75
N LEU A 869 -12.49 53.46 -0.59
CA LEU A 869 -11.34 53.14 0.26
C LEU A 869 -10.07 53.88 -0.21
N CYS A 870 -9.79 53.86 -1.50
CA CYS A 870 -8.66 54.56 -2.10
C CYS A 870 -8.75 56.07 -1.86
N ASN A 871 -9.93 56.66 -2.04
CA ASN A 871 -10.20 58.06 -1.76
C ASN A 871 -9.87 58.42 -0.29
N LYS A 872 -10.43 57.66 0.68
CA LYS A 872 -10.17 57.90 2.11
C LYS A 872 -8.70 57.72 2.50
N LEU A 873 -7.96 56.87 1.77
CA LEU A 873 -6.52 56.68 1.91
C LEU A 873 -5.68 57.81 1.30
N GLY A 874 -6.29 58.75 0.57
CA GLY A 874 -5.62 59.82 -0.15
C GLY A 874 -4.92 59.35 -1.44
N ILE A 875 -5.42 58.27 -2.04
CA ILE A 875 -4.95 57.78 -3.33
C ILE A 875 -5.71 58.53 -4.43
N ILE A 876 -4.99 59.20 -5.32
CA ILE A 876 -5.55 60.08 -6.36
C ILE A 876 -5.32 59.44 -7.73
N GLY A 877 -6.31 59.51 -8.62
CA GLY A 877 -6.19 59.14 -10.02
C GLY A 877 -7.08 57.96 -10.42
N LYS A 878 -6.66 57.25 -11.47
CA LYS A 878 -7.39 56.11 -12.03
C LYS A 878 -7.20 54.87 -11.16
N ILE A 879 -8.28 54.37 -10.57
CA ILE A 879 -8.31 53.18 -9.74
C ILE A 879 -8.77 51.99 -10.56
N GLU A 880 -7.94 50.96 -10.61
CA GLU A 880 -8.31 49.66 -11.18
C GLU A 880 -9.20 48.92 -10.19
N LEU A 881 -10.40 48.55 -10.61
CA LEU A 881 -11.37 47.76 -9.84
C LEU A 881 -10.99 46.28 -9.83
N ALA A 882 -9.76 46.02 -9.41
CA ALA A 882 -9.15 44.71 -9.35
C ALA A 882 -8.13 44.65 -8.19
N GLY A 883 -7.89 43.43 -7.73
CA GLY A 883 -6.78 43.06 -6.85
C GLY A 883 -6.27 41.69 -7.23
N SER A 884 -5.15 41.28 -6.65
CA SER A 884 -4.59 39.94 -6.86
C SER A 884 -4.31 39.28 -5.52
N LEU A 885 -4.68 38.00 -5.42
CA LEU A 885 -4.20 37.11 -4.39
C LEU A 885 -3.33 36.06 -5.07
N ASN A 886 -2.01 36.17 -4.94
CA ASN A 886 -1.10 35.25 -5.59
C ASN A 886 -1.02 33.96 -4.77
N LEU A 887 -1.42 32.86 -5.40
CA LEU A 887 -1.25 31.52 -4.87
C LEU A 887 0.15 31.01 -5.25
N ASN A 888 0.81 30.31 -4.33
CA ASN A 888 2.05 29.59 -4.66
C ASN A 888 1.75 28.33 -5.49
N GLU A 889 2.79 27.67 -6.02
CA GLU A 889 2.59 26.52 -6.92
C GLU A 889 1.87 25.34 -6.25
N THR A 890 2.12 25.09 -4.96
CA THR A 890 1.40 24.07 -4.19
C THR A 890 -0.08 24.41 -4.04
N GLU A 891 -0.40 25.67 -3.75
CA GLU A 891 -1.77 26.16 -3.63
C GLU A 891 -2.50 26.13 -4.98
N LYS A 892 -1.83 26.50 -6.08
CA LYS A 892 -2.40 26.39 -7.43
C LYS A 892 -2.72 24.96 -7.83
N ALA A 893 -1.91 23.99 -7.38
CA ALA A 893 -2.11 22.58 -7.69
C ALA A 893 -3.31 21.95 -6.94
N TYR A 894 -3.80 22.57 -5.86
CA TYR A 894 -4.98 22.14 -5.12
C TYR A 894 -6.25 22.81 -5.67
N GLY A 895 -7.43 22.20 -5.53
CA GLY A 895 -8.71 22.86 -5.80
C GLY A 895 -9.42 22.52 -7.12
N ARG A 896 -8.76 21.86 -8.08
CA ARG A 896 -9.42 21.16 -9.19
C ARG A 896 -9.83 19.78 -8.71
N PHE A 897 -11.08 19.37 -8.84
CA PHE A 897 -11.55 18.05 -8.40
C PHE A 897 -12.16 17.23 -9.55
N PHE A 898 -12.55 17.89 -10.63
CA PHE A 898 -13.23 17.27 -11.76
C PHE A 898 -12.49 17.52 -13.07
N GLU A 899 -12.54 16.54 -13.98
CA GLU A 899 -12.03 16.68 -15.35
C GLU A 899 -13.00 17.48 -16.22
N LYS A 900 -14.32 17.35 -15.99
CA LYS A 900 -15.34 18.20 -16.62
C LYS A 900 -15.25 19.64 -16.11
N THR A 901 -16.09 20.51 -16.66
CA THR A 901 -16.27 21.88 -16.18
C THR A 901 -16.69 21.87 -14.71
N GLN A 902 -15.86 22.46 -13.87
CA GLN A 902 -16.07 22.60 -12.43
C GLN A 902 -16.68 23.96 -12.13
N ILE A 903 -17.85 23.98 -11.50
CA ILE A 903 -18.52 25.21 -11.07
C ILE A 903 -18.60 25.27 -9.55
N ALA A 904 -18.08 26.35 -8.96
CA ALA A 904 -18.11 26.60 -7.53
C ALA A 904 -19.34 27.42 -7.12
N PHE A 905 -19.97 27.06 -6.00
CA PHE A 905 -21.18 27.71 -5.48
C PHE A 905 -21.10 28.03 -3.99
N ILE A 906 -21.99 28.91 -3.53
CA ILE A 906 -22.30 29.11 -2.11
C ILE A 906 -23.81 28.97 -1.88
N SER A 907 -24.21 28.15 -0.90
CA SER A 907 -25.63 27.89 -0.60
C SER A 907 -26.26 28.92 0.35
N LYS A 908 -25.46 29.57 1.19
CA LYS A 908 -25.94 30.54 2.18
C LYS A 908 -24.88 31.59 2.52
N GLY A 909 -25.29 32.85 2.58
CA GLY A 909 -24.46 33.95 3.05
C GLY A 909 -24.81 34.36 4.48
N LEU A 910 -24.03 35.28 5.05
CA LEU A 910 -24.29 35.86 6.37
C LEU A 910 -25.56 36.73 6.41
N SER A 911 -26.05 37.19 5.26
CA SER A 911 -27.21 38.08 5.16
C SER A 911 -28.25 37.49 4.22
N GLN A 912 -29.50 37.49 4.67
CA GLN A 912 -30.62 36.89 3.93
C GLN A 912 -30.84 37.55 2.56
N TYR A 913 -30.73 38.87 2.47
CA TYR A 913 -30.92 39.61 1.22
C TYR A 913 -29.81 39.38 0.16
N LYS A 914 -28.71 38.72 0.54
CA LYS A 914 -27.58 38.33 -0.33
C LYS A 914 -27.58 36.84 -0.65
N THR A 915 -28.56 36.10 -0.15
CA THR A 915 -28.61 34.63 -0.25
C THR A 915 -29.61 34.20 -1.32
N ILE A 916 -29.13 33.42 -2.29
CA ILE A 916 -29.99 32.75 -3.27
C ILE A 916 -30.90 31.76 -2.53
N PRO A 917 -32.22 31.71 -2.80
CA PRO A 917 -33.09 30.73 -2.17
C PRO A 917 -32.60 29.30 -2.41
N LEU A 918 -32.57 28.49 -1.35
CA LEU A 918 -32.05 27.12 -1.39
C LEU A 918 -32.74 26.25 -2.47
N PRO A 919 -34.08 26.28 -2.64
CA PRO A 919 -34.73 25.50 -3.70
C PRO A 919 -34.31 25.92 -5.11
N VAL A 920 -34.02 27.21 -5.32
CA VAL A 920 -33.61 27.74 -6.62
C VAL A 920 -32.23 27.22 -6.99
N ILE A 921 -31.27 27.31 -6.08
CA ILE A 921 -29.90 26.84 -6.37
C ILE A 921 -29.84 25.31 -6.49
N GLN A 922 -30.65 24.57 -5.72
CA GLN A 922 -30.77 23.12 -5.85
C GLN A 922 -31.34 22.72 -7.22
N ASP A 923 -32.32 23.47 -7.73
CA ASP A 923 -32.88 23.25 -9.08
C ASP A 923 -31.86 23.54 -10.18
N VAL A 924 -31.03 24.59 -10.04
CA VAL A 924 -29.91 24.87 -10.96
C VAL A 924 -28.96 23.68 -11.04
N ILE A 925 -28.53 23.14 -9.89
CA ILE A 925 -27.62 21.99 -9.84
C ILE A 925 -28.27 20.77 -10.50
N LYS A 926 -29.53 20.49 -10.15
CA LYS A 926 -30.28 19.34 -10.70
C LYS A 926 -30.43 19.41 -12.22
N LYS A 927 -30.69 20.59 -12.78
CA LYS A 927 -30.86 20.78 -14.24
C LYS A 927 -29.54 20.75 -15.02
N LEU A 928 -28.41 20.97 -14.35
CA LEU A 928 -27.09 21.06 -14.99
C LEU A 928 -26.14 19.91 -14.64
N SER A 929 -26.54 18.98 -13.77
CA SER A 929 -25.71 17.86 -13.30
C SER A 929 -25.20 16.93 -14.41
N ASP A 930 -25.93 16.84 -15.53
CA ASP A 930 -25.51 16.02 -16.67
C ASP A 930 -24.34 16.66 -17.44
N LYS A 931 -24.25 18.00 -17.41
CA LYS A 931 -23.25 18.78 -18.16
C LYS A 931 -22.02 19.15 -17.34
N TYR A 932 -22.21 19.51 -16.07
CA TYR A 932 -21.17 20.13 -15.25
C TYR A 932 -21.04 19.46 -13.88
N ASP A 933 -19.87 19.60 -13.27
CA ASP A 933 -19.62 19.13 -11.91
C ASP A 933 -19.53 20.30 -10.93
N PHE A 934 -20.02 20.10 -9.71
CA PHE A 934 -20.31 21.17 -8.77
C PHE A 934 -19.47 21.06 -7.50
N VAL A 935 -18.91 22.17 -7.01
CA VAL A 935 -18.22 22.27 -5.72
C VAL A 935 -18.92 23.30 -4.84
N GLN A 936 -19.28 22.92 -3.63
CA GLN A 936 -19.92 23.82 -2.69
C GLN A 936 -18.91 24.38 -1.69
N LEU A 937 -18.75 25.71 -1.70
CA LEU A 937 -18.02 26.49 -0.71
C LEU A 937 -18.99 27.14 0.28
N GLY A 938 -18.48 27.53 1.44
CA GLY A 938 -19.26 28.21 2.48
C GLY A 938 -18.82 27.85 3.89
N ASN A 939 -19.60 28.27 4.87
CA ASN A 939 -19.44 27.87 6.26
C ASN A 939 -19.91 26.42 6.44
N ALA A 940 -19.27 25.67 7.36
CA ALA A 940 -19.65 24.28 7.66
C ALA A 940 -21.13 24.12 8.06
N LYS A 941 -21.75 25.20 8.59
CA LYS A 941 -23.15 25.23 9.01
C LYS A 941 -24.14 25.60 7.89
N ASP A 942 -23.67 26.02 6.71
CA ASP A 942 -24.56 26.32 5.59
C ASP A 942 -25.27 25.04 5.12
N PRO A 943 -26.50 25.06 4.58
CA PRO A 943 -27.16 23.83 4.13
C PRO A 943 -26.36 23.12 3.03
N LEU A 944 -26.24 21.79 3.12
CA LEU A 944 -25.62 20.97 2.07
C LEU A 944 -26.59 20.87 0.89
N LEU A 945 -26.07 20.99 -0.33
CA LEU A 945 -26.82 20.77 -1.56
C LEU A 945 -26.60 19.35 -2.06
N ASP A 946 -27.62 18.74 -2.66
CA ASP A 946 -27.50 17.42 -3.27
C ASP A 946 -26.77 17.52 -4.62
N GLY A 947 -25.92 16.54 -4.92
CA GLY A 947 -25.21 16.43 -6.21
C GLY A 947 -23.95 17.31 -6.34
N VAL A 948 -23.37 17.76 -5.22
CA VAL A 948 -22.16 18.60 -5.21
C VAL A 948 -21.04 17.98 -4.38
N LEU A 949 -19.79 18.35 -4.67
CA LEU A 949 -18.66 18.09 -3.78
C LEU A 949 -18.66 19.09 -2.62
N ASP A 950 -18.81 18.58 -1.40
CA ASP A 950 -18.80 19.39 -0.20
C ASP A 950 -17.38 19.89 0.15
N LYS A 951 -17.18 21.20 0.06
CA LYS A 951 -15.99 21.92 0.53
C LYS A 951 -16.37 23.08 1.45
N ARG A 952 -17.54 22.99 2.10
CA ARG A 952 -17.89 23.91 3.18
C ARG A 952 -16.93 23.72 4.35
N GLY A 953 -16.69 24.79 5.10
CA GLY A 953 -15.77 24.75 6.24
C GLY A 953 -14.33 24.49 5.85
N CYS A 954 -13.89 24.96 4.67
CA CYS A 954 -12.48 24.91 4.26
C CYS A 954 -11.58 25.34 5.43
N PRO A 955 -10.49 24.58 5.72
CA PRO A 955 -9.55 24.87 6.80
C PRO A 955 -8.94 26.28 6.75
N SER A 956 -8.89 26.90 5.57
CA SER A 956 -8.30 28.22 5.35
C SER A 956 -8.99 28.97 4.20
N LEU A 957 -8.94 30.31 4.24
CA LEU A 957 -9.45 31.14 3.12
C LEU A 957 -8.59 30.99 1.86
N ARG A 958 -7.29 30.67 2.02
CA ARG A 958 -6.41 30.40 0.87
C ARG A 958 -6.76 29.09 0.15
N GLU A 959 -7.28 28.08 0.86
CA GLU A 959 -7.81 26.87 0.22
C GLU A 959 -9.09 27.17 -0.57
N ALA A 960 -10.01 27.97 -0.02
CA ALA A 960 -11.19 28.41 -0.77
C ALA A 960 -10.77 29.21 -2.03
N ALA A 961 -9.73 30.04 -1.92
CA ALA A 961 -9.17 30.78 -3.04
C ALA A 961 -8.57 29.84 -4.11
N SER A 962 -7.90 28.77 -3.68
CA SER A 962 -7.33 27.74 -4.54
C SER A 962 -8.40 26.91 -5.29
N ILE A 963 -9.52 26.62 -4.63
CA ILE A 963 -10.70 26.00 -5.28
C ILE A 963 -11.27 26.93 -6.34
N LEU A 964 -11.47 28.21 -6.01
CA LEU A 964 -11.97 29.21 -6.97
C LEU A 964 -11.01 29.38 -8.14
N TYR A 965 -9.69 29.47 -7.89
CA TYR A 965 -8.66 29.55 -8.93
C TYR A 965 -8.78 28.43 -9.96
N ASN A 966 -9.12 27.22 -9.52
CA ASN A 966 -9.25 26.02 -10.36
C ASN A 966 -10.67 25.75 -10.86
N SER A 967 -11.64 26.59 -10.51
CA SER A 967 -13.03 26.46 -10.94
C SER A 967 -13.26 27.26 -12.21
N ASP A 968 -13.92 26.64 -13.19
CA ASP A 968 -14.22 27.26 -14.48
C ASP A 968 -15.24 28.41 -14.35
N LEU A 969 -16.05 28.40 -13.28
CA LEU A 969 -17.01 29.44 -12.95
C LEU A 969 -17.35 29.45 -11.44
N PHE A 970 -17.57 30.62 -10.87
CA PHE A 970 -18.21 30.81 -9.56
C PHE A 970 -19.64 31.34 -9.71
N VAL A 971 -20.56 30.86 -8.88
CA VAL A 971 -21.95 31.33 -8.87
C VAL A 971 -22.40 31.58 -7.42
N GLY A 972 -22.97 32.76 -7.16
CA GLY A 972 -23.42 33.12 -5.83
C GLY A 972 -24.08 34.48 -5.77
N GLY A 973 -24.46 34.93 -4.57
CA GLY A 973 -24.88 36.32 -4.37
C GLY A 973 -23.71 37.26 -4.10
N ILE A 974 -24.02 38.55 -3.95
CA ILE A 974 -23.08 39.58 -3.50
C ILE A 974 -22.42 39.13 -2.19
N SER A 975 -21.12 38.79 -2.22
CA SER A 975 -20.48 38.11 -1.09
C SER A 975 -18.96 38.26 -1.07
N GLY A 976 -18.32 37.86 0.05
CA GLY A 976 -16.87 37.79 0.13
C GLY A 976 -16.24 36.80 -0.86
N LEU A 977 -16.94 35.71 -1.20
CA LEU A 977 -16.46 34.74 -2.18
C LEU A 977 -16.48 35.29 -3.61
N MET A 978 -17.43 36.17 -3.95
CA MET A 978 -17.39 36.92 -5.22
C MET A 978 -16.10 37.74 -5.35
N HIS A 979 -15.73 38.48 -4.30
CA HIS A 979 -14.47 39.23 -4.30
C HIS A 979 -13.26 38.28 -4.37
N LEU A 980 -13.30 37.16 -3.66
CA LEU A 980 -12.21 36.19 -3.67
C LEU A 980 -12.02 35.57 -5.06
N ALA A 981 -13.11 35.19 -5.73
CA ALA A 981 -13.13 34.70 -7.10
C ALA A 981 -12.49 35.72 -8.05
N ARG A 982 -12.83 37.00 -7.91
CA ARG A 982 -12.22 38.09 -8.67
C ARG A 982 -10.70 38.20 -8.47
N PHE A 983 -10.22 37.99 -7.23
CA PHE A 983 -8.80 38.14 -6.86
C PHE A 983 -7.92 36.98 -7.33
N VAL A 984 -8.51 35.80 -7.56
CA VAL A 984 -7.82 34.62 -8.12
C VAL A 984 -8.11 34.40 -9.60
N GLY A 985 -8.92 35.26 -10.22
CA GLY A 985 -9.18 35.20 -11.66
C GLY A 985 -10.29 34.25 -12.09
N CYS A 986 -11.14 33.79 -11.16
CA CYS A 986 -12.30 32.95 -11.48
C CYS A 986 -13.46 33.83 -12.00
N PRO A 987 -14.01 33.57 -13.21
CA PRO A 987 -15.17 34.29 -13.72
C PRO A 987 -16.40 33.99 -12.85
N SER A 988 -17.36 34.91 -12.78
CA SER A 988 -18.52 34.75 -11.89
C SER A 988 -19.86 35.10 -12.53
N VAL A 989 -20.91 34.41 -12.09
CA VAL A 989 -22.32 34.79 -12.25
C VAL A 989 -22.85 35.19 -10.88
N ILE A 990 -23.30 36.44 -10.74
CA ILE A 990 -23.70 36.98 -9.45
C ILE A 990 -25.19 37.30 -9.45
N VAL A 991 -25.91 36.68 -8.52
CA VAL A 991 -27.30 37.01 -8.24
C VAL A 991 -27.32 38.32 -7.45
N TYR A 992 -27.81 39.37 -8.08
CA TYR A 992 -27.71 40.74 -7.60
C TYR A 992 -29.03 41.19 -6.97
N SER A 993 -28.97 41.58 -5.69
CA SER A 993 -30.12 42.15 -4.99
C SER A 993 -30.10 43.68 -5.11
N HIS A 994 -31.26 44.32 -5.26
CA HIS A 994 -31.41 45.79 -5.17
C HIS A 994 -31.30 46.35 -3.73
N ALA A 995 -30.80 45.54 -2.80
CA ALA A 995 -30.57 45.93 -1.41
C ALA A 995 -29.36 46.87 -1.25
N GLU A 996 -28.44 46.84 -2.21
CA GLU A 996 -27.25 47.67 -2.31
C GLU A 996 -27.19 48.27 -3.73
N PRO A 997 -26.63 49.47 -3.93
CA PRO A 997 -26.42 50.02 -5.27
C PRO A 997 -25.52 49.12 -6.11
N GLU A 998 -25.84 48.94 -7.39
CA GLU A 998 -25.05 48.11 -8.30
C GLU A 998 -23.60 48.59 -8.41
N THR A 999 -23.40 49.91 -8.48
CA THR A 999 -22.07 50.53 -8.55
C THR A 999 -21.17 50.22 -7.36
N LEU A 1000 -21.72 49.70 -6.25
CA LEU A 1000 -20.99 49.49 -5.00
C LEU A 1000 -19.90 48.42 -5.11
N VAL A 1001 -20.20 47.31 -5.77
CA VAL A 1001 -19.32 46.12 -5.86
C VAL A 1001 -19.36 45.42 -7.22
N HIS A 1002 -19.91 46.07 -8.25
CA HIS A 1002 -19.96 45.54 -9.60
C HIS A 1002 -18.57 45.35 -10.20
N TYR A 1003 -18.38 44.22 -10.88
CA TYR A 1003 -17.19 43.93 -11.68
C TYR A 1003 -17.60 43.64 -13.13
N LEU A 1004 -17.02 44.37 -14.09
CA LEU A 1004 -17.30 44.20 -15.53
C LEU A 1004 -17.09 42.77 -16.07
N CYS A 1005 -16.31 41.96 -15.37
CA CYS A 1005 -16.07 40.57 -15.76
C CYS A 1005 -17.19 39.60 -15.34
N ASN A 1006 -18.10 40.02 -14.48
CA ASN A 1006 -19.20 39.20 -13.99
C ASN A 1006 -20.42 39.33 -14.90
N ILE A 1007 -21.30 38.33 -14.85
CA ILE A 1007 -22.69 38.49 -15.29
C ILE A 1007 -23.55 38.65 -14.05
N ASP A 1008 -24.09 39.85 -13.88
CA ASP A 1008 -24.97 40.17 -12.76
C ASP A 1008 -26.43 39.93 -13.19
N ILE A 1009 -27.15 39.13 -12.39
CA ILE A 1009 -28.55 38.77 -12.63
C ILE A 1009 -29.42 39.60 -11.69
N HIS A 1010 -30.39 40.30 -12.25
CA HIS A 1010 -31.36 41.10 -11.51
C HIS A 1010 -32.75 40.47 -11.59
N PRO A 1011 -33.59 40.61 -10.54
CA PRO A 1011 -34.95 40.08 -10.57
C PRO A 1011 -35.80 40.83 -11.61
N LYS A 1012 -36.47 40.10 -12.52
CA LYS A 1012 -37.43 40.69 -13.47
C LYS A 1012 -38.75 41.11 -12.83
N THR A 1013 -39.13 40.44 -11.73
CA THR A 1013 -40.34 40.71 -10.95
C THR A 1013 -39.95 41.09 -9.52
N TYR A 1014 -40.74 41.93 -8.85
CA TYR A 1014 -40.44 42.45 -7.49
C TYR A 1014 -39.21 43.38 -7.37
N THR A 1015 -39.32 44.57 -7.96
CA THR A 1015 -38.27 45.59 -8.16
C THR A 1015 -38.07 46.59 -7.01
N CYS A 1016 -38.29 46.20 -5.75
CA CYS A 1016 -38.10 47.13 -4.62
C CYS A 1016 -36.63 47.59 -4.51
N SER A 1017 -36.39 48.91 -4.64
CA SER A 1017 -35.06 49.53 -4.63
C SER A 1017 -34.78 50.41 -3.41
N GLU A 1018 -35.68 50.45 -2.44
CA GLU A 1018 -35.63 51.42 -1.32
C GLU A 1018 -34.37 51.26 -0.44
N CYS A 1019 -33.89 50.02 -0.26
CA CYS A 1019 -32.63 49.74 0.42
C CYS A 1019 -31.42 50.31 -0.33
N GLY A 1020 -31.34 50.11 -1.66
CA GLY A 1020 -30.28 50.66 -2.49
C GLY A 1020 -30.27 52.19 -2.53
N LYS A 1021 -31.45 52.84 -2.47
CA LYS A 1021 -31.60 54.30 -2.34
C LYS A 1021 -31.24 54.84 -0.95
N GLY A 1022 -31.06 53.96 0.05
CA GLY A 1022 -30.76 54.33 1.43
C GLY A 1022 -31.99 54.73 2.26
N ASN A 1023 -33.21 54.41 1.79
CA ASN A 1023 -34.47 54.61 2.50
C ASN A 1023 -34.79 53.45 3.48
N CYS A 1024 -34.12 52.31 3.32
CA CYS A 1024 -34.26 51.12 4.18
C CYS A 1024 -32.88 50.52 4.47
N PHE A 1025 -32.74 49.83 5.61
CA PHE A 1025 -31.45 49.31 6.08
C PHE A 1025 -31.51 47.78 6.26
N PRO A 1026 -31.25 46.99 5.21
CA PRO A 1026 -31.48 45.54 5.21
C PRO A 1026 -30.54 44.75 6.13
N TYR A 1027 -29.53 45.42 6.69
CA TYR A 1027 -28.58 44.88 7.67
C TYR A 1027 -28.99 45.14 9.14
N GLN A 1028 -30.04 45.94 9.37
CA GLN A 1028 -30.56 46.29 10.71
C GLN A 1028 -32.06 46.01 10.84
N ILE A 1029 -32.83 46.13 9.74
CA ILE A 1029 -34.28 46.02 9.72
C ILE A 1029 -34.70 44.88 8.79
N LYS A 1030 -35.66 44.07 9.24
CA LYS A 1030 -36.23 42.99 8.43
C LYS A 1030 -36.94 43.57 7.21
N CYS A 1031 -36.74 42.96 6.04
CA CYS A 1031 -37.35 43.43 4.79
C CYS A 1031 -38.88 43.37 4.84
N CYS A 1032 -39.56 44.48 4.55
CA CYS A 1032 -41.02 44.57 4.43
C CYS A 1032 -41.56 43.83 3.19
N ASN A 1033 -40.74 43.65 2.15
CA ASN A 1033 -41.08 42.95 0.91
C ASN A 1033 -40.53 41.52 0.86
N ASN A 1034 -40.30 40.89 2.01
CA ASN A 1034 -39.87 39.49 2.15
C ASN A 1034 -38.69 39.09 1.23
N TYR A 1035 -37.74 40.01 1.04
CA TYR A 1035 -36.54 39.80 0.20
C TYR A 1035 -36.84 39.51 -1.28
N GLY A 1036 -37.97 40.00 -1.83
CA GLY A 1036 -38.34 39.83 -3.24
C GLY A 1036 -37.25 40.19 -4.25
N CYS A 1037 -36.37 41.14 -3.91
CA CYS A 1037 -35.27 41.55 -4.77
C CYS A 1037 -34.16 40.50 -4.98
N ILE A 1038 -34.19 39.38 -4.26
CA ILE A 1038 -33.33 38.21 -4.51
C ILE A 1038 -34.15 36.93 -4.69
N SER A 1039 -35.26 36.78 -3.97
CA SER A 1039 -36.13 35.61 -4.09
C SER A 1039 -36.94 35.57 -5.39
N GLY A 1040 -37.06 36.70 -6.10
CA GLY A 1040 -37.68 36.77 -7.42
C GLY A 1040 -36.81 36.28 -8.59
N ILE A 1041 -35.54 35.94 -8.36
CA ILE A 1041 -34.65 35.40 -9.39
C ILE A 1041 -34.87 33.88 -9.52
N THR A 1042 -35.08 33.42 -10.75
CA THR A 1042 -35.41 32.03 -11.07
C THR A 1042 -34.17 31.19 -11.42
N SER A 1043 -34.30 29.87 -11.34
CA SER A 1043 -33.21 28.94 -11.72
C SER A 1043 -32.89 29.04 -13.22
N ASP A 1044 -33.87 29.24 -14.08
CA ASP A 1044 -33.67 29.34 -15.53
C ASP A 1044 -32.86 30.60 -15.92
N GLU A 1045 -33.03 31.71 -15.19
CA GLU A 1045 -32.22 32.92 -15.38
C GLU A 1045 -30.76 32.69 -14.97
N ILE A 1046 -30.53 31.96 -13.87
CA ILE A 1046 -29.19 31.59 -13.42
C ILE A 1046 -28.53 30.65 -14.43
N ILE A 1047 -29.26 29.65 -14.93
CA ILE A 1047 -28.76 28.69 -15.94
C ILE A 1047 -28.36 29.42 -17.22
N ALA A 1048 -29.21 30.33 -17.72
CA ALA A 1048 -28.90 31.10 -18.92
C ALA A 1048 -27.61 31.95 -18.76
N ALA A 1049 -27.43 32.58 -17.59
CA ALA A 1049 -26.22 33.33 -17.29
C ALA A 1049 -24.97 32.44 -17.15
N ILE A 1050 -25.09 31.24 -16.55
CA ILE A 1050 -24.00 30.25 -16.47
C ILE A 1050 -23.56 29.85 -17.88
N GLU A 1051 -24.49 29.44 -18.74
CA GLU A 1051 -24.17 29.04 -20.11
C GLU A 1051 -23.57 30.21 -20.92
N GLN A 1052 -24.08 31.43 -20.73
CA GLN A 1052 -23.53 32.63 -21.35
C GLN A 1052 -22.10 32.92 -20.89
N GLN A 1053 -21.82 32.82 -19.59
CA GLN A 1053 -20.50 33.13 -19.04
C GLN A 1053 -19.46 32.10 -19.47
N LEU A 1054 -19.82 30.81 -19.47
CA LEU A 1054 -18.94 29.73 -19.93
C LEU A 1054 -18.64 29.83 -21.43
N LYS A 1055 -19.59 30.31 -22.26
CA LYS A 1055 -19.35 30.54 -23.70
C LYS A 1055 -18.36 31.67 -23.99
N LYS A 1056 -18.23 32.66 -23.09
CA LYS A 1056 -17.41 33.85 -23.33
C LYS A 1056 -15.91 33.58 -23.33
N ARG A 1057 -15.40 32.48 -22.73
CA ARG A 1057 -13.94 32.34 -22.54
C ARG A 1057 -13.42 30.97 -22.12
N SER A 1058 -12.11 30.79 -22.33
CA SER A 1058 -11.28 29.75 -21.70
C SER A 1058 -10.82 30.17 -20.30
N HIS A 1059 -10.68 29.18 -19.40
CA HIS A 1059 -10.39 29.29 -17.96
C HIS A 1059 -9.14 30.14 -17.57
N PHE A 1060 -8.24 30.47 -18.52
CA PHE A 1060 -6.96 31.14 -18.25
C PHE A 1060 -6.81 32.55 -18.83
N SER A 1061 -7.87 33.14 -19.38
CA SER A 1061 -7.79 34.48 -19.97
C SER A 1061 -7.96 35.58 -18.90
N PRO A 1062 -7.14 36.66 -18.88
CA PRO A 1062 -7.20 37.70 -17.85
C PRO A 1062 -8.56 38.40 -17.79
N LEU A 1063 -9.24 38.37 -16.64
CA LEU A 1063 -10.58 38.98 -16.47
C LEU A 1063 -10.57 40.49 -16.77
N THR A 1064 -11.63 40.97 -17.44
CA THR A 1064 -11.84 42.39 -17.73
C THR A 1064 -11.74 43.25 -16.47
N ILE A 1065 -11.08 44.39 -16.56
CA ILE A 1065 -10.83 45.31 -15.44
C ILE A 1065 -11.65 46.58 -15.66
N GLY A 1066 -12.45 46.95 -14.66
CA GLY A 1066 -13.13 48.25 -14.60
C GLY A 1066 -12.23 49.33 -14.01
N TYR A 1067 -12.55 50.59 -14.30
CA TYR A 1067 -11.80 51.73 -13.80
C TYR A 1067 -12.72 52.84 -13.32
N GLU A 1068 -12.36 53.46 -12.20
CA GLU A 1068 -13.00 54.68 -11.68
C GLU A 1068 -11.94 55.71 -11.30
N THR A 1069 -12.32 56.97 -11.17
CA THR A 1069 -11.40 58.06 -10.77
C THR A 1069 -11.69 58.51 -9.34
N THR A 1070 -10.66 58.69 -8.53
CA THR A 1070 -10.80 59.24 -7.17
C THR A 1070 -10.55 60.74 -7.11
N THR A 1071 -11.29 61.41 -6.22
CA THR A 1071 -11.02 62.78 -5.78
C THR A 1071 -10.41 62.77 -4.37
N PRO A 1072 -9.74 63.85 -3.90
CA PRO A 1072 -9.11 63.85 -2.59
C PRO A 1072 -10.12 64.06 -1.44
N ALA A 1073 -10.30 63.07 -0.56
CA ALA A 1073 -11.05 63.21 0.69
C ALA A 1073 -10.49 62.29 1.78
N ARG A 1074 -9.28 62.60 2.26
CA ARG A 1074 -8.59 61.83 3.31
C ARG A 1074 -9.35 61.90 4.64
N VAL A 1075 -9.59 60.75 5.26
CA VAL A 1075 -10.26 60.64 6.57
C VAL A 1075 -9.28 60.14 7.63
N LYS A 1076 -9.39 60.61 8.88
CA LYS A 1076 -8.57 60.16 10.02
C LYS A 1076 -9.34 59.18 10.92
N GLY A 1077 -9.00 57.91 10.75
CA GLY A 1077 -8.82 56.93 11.83
C GLY A 1077 -10.00 56.59 12.73
N ILE A 1078 -9.98 57.04 13.98
CA ILE A 1078 -10.78 56.43 15.05
C ILE A 1078 -12.28 56.76 14.98
N GLU A 1079 -12.64 57.87 14.36
CA GLU A 1079 -14.03 58.30 14.27
C GLU A 1079 -14.93 57.27 13.57
N GLU A 1080 -14.42 56.62 12.52
CA GLU A 1080 -15.18 55.61 11.79
C GLU A 1080 -15.36 54.33 12.63
N PHE A 1081 -14.38 54.00 13.47
CA PHE A 1081 -14.50 52.91 14.44
C PHE A 1081 -15.57 53.24 15.49
N ILE A 1082 -15.51 54.44 16.09
CA ILE A 1082 -16.47 54.88 17.11
C ILE A 1082 -17.89 54.96 16.55
N LYS A 1083 -18.07 55.50 15.33
CA LYS A 1083 -19.38 55.56 14.68
C LYS A 1083 -19.99 54.18 14.43
N GLN A 1084 -19.16 53.14 14.25
CA GLN A 1084 -19.64 51.78 14.00
C GLN A 1084 -19.82 50.94 15.28
N HIS A 1085 -18.90 51.04 16.24
CA HIS A 1085 -18.85 50.16 17.42
C HIS A 1085 -19.23 50.86 18.74
N GLY A 1086 -19.44 52.18 18.71
CA GLY A 1086 -19.58 53.01 19.91
C GLY A 1086 -18.23 53.42 20.50
N ASP A 1087 -18.27 54.11 21.63
CA ASP A 1087 -17.06 54.54 22.34
C ASP A 1087 -16.20 53.34 22.77
N LEU A 1088 -14.88 53.53 22.75
CA LEU A 1088 -13.91 52.54 23.21
C LEU A 1088 -14.14 52.25 24.70
N LYS A 1089 -14.56 51.03 25.00
CA LYS A 1089 -14.66 50.51 26.37
C LYS A 1089 -13.34 49.92 26.85
#